data_AF-A0A4Z1ANC2-F1
#
_entry.id   AF-A0A4Z1ANC2-F1
#
_cell.length_a   1.000
_cell.length_b   1.000
_cell.length_c   1.000
_cell.angle_alpha   90.00
_cell.angle_beta   90.00
_cell.angle_gamma   90.00
#
_symmetry.space_group_name_H-M   'P 1'
#
loop_
_entity.id
_entity.type
_entity.pdbx_description
1 polymer ?
#
loop_
_entity_poly.entity_id
_entity_poly.type
_entity_poly.pdbx_seq_one_letter_code
_entity_poly.pdbx_strand_id
1 'polypeptide(L)'
;MIKRLPANLRIIIFYSFCFLVLLTVFRFVLLFIYFSKLGNSPISEVFTSFLIGIRFDLCVISIVLGLPWILSSIHYPNRWKSYRYIWGILPIPLFLWMTGHLIGDTIYFGEADKHLGYEGFVFLGKDLLILIEAAIKNDTLKVILGLIGIFTGLPALIYLFIKYNGYQYSTENRNKELVQIPVAIILLLFLFRGGLQARPLRSTEAIHSENPFLNQLPLNGVFTTVMDLKSKSILPELQMSKEESIRIVQNEIDYPGAEFIDIEYPLLRETSDTRKETPPNIVLILLESWTGKFLKPNGDGIVGGKELAPNFNSLVKEGRYFPRFFATGGRTVNGLMSVLTGIPDRPGITVVRTHQVLGNFGGLGSLLKTLGYSTYFVHGGDVGFDNMSFLFPHWGFDTIIGKEEIEKTGKYRSGAWGFYDGDVLEELHSTISKAKQPFAAVSLTLTTHYPYQVPETGKNPYPDTMKDSDYFNTYSYSDESIGRFMEKAKKSPYFRNTIFIFVADHTHHRDLNPFEDRNIPFLIYSPKYVKPGLDPKVSSQLDVIPTILGLVGKKVKFSSFGRDLLSNLPQPKTGSSYFAFSSVIGWIEKDYALYRSTEGELREAYPMPWSENKSKCASIKETCDEYERKAKAFLNLSYELLNTNRIFPEK
;
A
#
# COMPACT_ATOMS: atom_id res chain seq x y z
N MET A 1 -41.71 20.83 -9.56
CA MET A 1 -40.49 21.35 -8.89
C MET A 1 -39.39 21.77 -9.89
N ILE A 2 -39.08 20.96 -10.92
CA ILE A 2 -37.95 21.19 -11.85
C ILE A 2 -38.04 22.49 -12.67
N LYS A 3 -39.24 22.93 -13.11
CA LYS A 3 -39.43 24.19 -13.87
C LYS A 3 -39.07 25.47 -13.08
N ARG A 4 -38.90 25.39 -11.75
CA ARG A 4 -38.52 26.52 -10.89
C ARG A 4 -37.00 26.71 -10.76
N LEU A 5 -36.20 25.75 -11.24
CA LEU A 5 -34.74 25.82 -11.20
C LEU A 5 -34.20 26.70 -12.33
N PRO A 6 -33.13 27.49 -12.07
CA PRO A 6 -32.41 28.23 -13.10
C PRO A 6 -32.00 27.35 -14.29
N ALA A 7 -31.98 27.93 -15.50
CA ALA A 7 -31.71 27.16 -16.72
C ALA A 7 -30.31 26.53 -16.74
N ASN A 8 -29.30 27.25 -16.23
CA ASN A 8 -27.93 26.74 -16.09
C ASN A 8 -27.89 25.49 -15.18
N LEU A 9 -28.56 25.55 -14.02
CA LEU A 9 -28.61 24.42 -13.09
C LEU A 9 -29.32 23.19 -13.70
N ARG A 10 -30.39 23.40 -14.48
CA ARG A 10 -31.06 22.30 -15.19
C ARG A 10 -30.14 21.62 -16.20
N ILE A 11 -29.31 22.39 -16.91
CA ILE A 11 -28.32 21.86 -17.87
C ILE A 11 -27.24 21.06 -17.12
N ILE A 12 -26.73 21.58 -16.01
CA ILE A 12 -25.74 20.85 -15.18
C ILE A 12 -26.35 19.56 -14.61
N ILE A 13 -27.57 19.58 -14.08
CA ILE A 13 -28.27 18.38 -13.59
C ILE A 13 -28.46 17.36 -14.71
N PHE A 14 -28.81 17.81 -15.91
CA PHE A 14 -28.94 16.92 -17.08
C PHE A 14 -27.60 16.25 -17.41
N TYR A 15 -26.51 17.01 -17.46
CA TYR A 15 -25.17 16.44 -17.66
C TYR A 15 -24.82 15.46 -16.53
N SER A 16 -24.99 15.84 -15.26
CA SER A 16 -24.72 14.93 -14.13
C SER A 16 -25.51 13.62 -14.25
N PHE A 17 -26.78 13.68 -14.67
CA PHE A 17 -27.58 12.48 -14.93
C PHE A 17 -27.02 11.64 -16.08
N CYS A 18 -26.65 12.25 -17.21
CA CYS A 18 -26.03 11.53 -18.33
C CYS A 18 -24.73 10.83 -17.92
N PHE A 19 -23.84 11.52 -17.18
CA PHE A 19 -22.59 10.94 -16.70
C PHE A 19 -22.84 9.79 -15.69
N LEU A 20 -23.83 9.93 -14.81
CA LEU A 20 -24.22 8.87 -13.87
C LEU A 20 -24.77 7.64 -14.61
N VAL A 21 -25.61 7.84 -15.63
CA VAL A 21 -26.11 6.76 -16.48
C VAL A 21 -24.96 6.07 -17.19
N LEU A 22 -24.01 6.82 -17.75
CA LEU A 22 -22.83 6.26 -18.41
C LEU A 22 -22.01 5.37 -17.47
N LEU A 23 -21.65 5.88 -16.28
CA LEU A 23 -20.90 5.11 -15.29
C LEU A 23 -21.66 3.87 -14.80
N THR A 24 -22.97 4.00 -14.58
CA THR A 24 -23.83 2.87 -14.19
C THR A 24 -23.91 1.81 -15.29
N VAL A 25 -24.05 2.22 -16.55
CA VAL A 25 -24.05 1.31 -17.71
C VAL A 25 -22.72 0.56 -17.78
N PHE A 26 -21.59 1.24 -17.64
CA PHE A 26 -20.28 0.57 -17.67
C PHE A 26 -20.07 -0.37 -16.48
N ARG A 27 -20.63 -0.07 -15.30
CA ARG A 27 -20.67 -1.04 -14.19
C ARG A 27 -21.48 -2.30 -14.55
N PHE A 28 -22.63 -2.15 -15.20
CA PHE A 28 -23.39 -3.30 -15.71
C PHE A 28 -22.63 -4.07 -16.81
N VAL A 29 -21.94 -3.37 -17.71
CA VAL A 29 -21.10 -3.99 -18.75
C VAL A 29 -19.99 -4.81 -18.12
N LEU A 30 -19.30 -4.26 -17.12
CA LEU A 30 -18.24 -4.98 -16.39
C LEU A 30 -18.79 -6.24 -15.70
N LEU A 31 -19.91 -6.11 -14.98
CA LEU A 31 -20.61 -7.24 -14.36
C LEU A 31 -21.00 -8.32 -15.39
N PHE A 32 -21.50 -7.90 -16.55
CA PHE A 32 -21.96 -8.83 -17.58
C PHE A 32 -20.81 -9.57 -18.26
N ILE A 33 -19.74 -8.86 -18.64
CA ILE A 33 -18.57 -9.45 -19.31
C ILE A 33 -17.84 -10.41 -18.36
N TYR A 34 -17.64 -10.00 -17.10
CA TYR A 34 -16.91 -10.77 -16.11
C TYR A 34 -17.83 -11.49 -15.12
N PHE A 35 -19.05 -11.83 -15.56
CA PHE A 35 -20.07 -12.49 -14.71
C PHE A 35 -19.56 -13.79 -14.09
N SER A 36 -18.68 -14.52 -14.80
CA SER A 36 -18.05 -15.75 -14.30
C SER A 36 -17.23 -15.53 -13.02
N LYS A 37 -16.70 -14.32 -12.80
CA LYS A 37 -15.92 -13.97 -11.60
C LYS A 37 -16.78 -13.77 -10.34
N LEU A 38 -18.10 -13.76 -10.46
CA LEU A 38 -18.98 -13.77 -9.28
C LEU A 38 -18.88 -15.05 -8.45
N GLY A 39 -18.51 -16.18 -9.07
CA GLY A 39 -18.48 -17.47 -8.39
C GLY A 39 -19.79 -17.77 -7.65
N ASN A 40 -19.71 -18.05 -6.35
CA ASN A 40 -20.86 -18.32 -5.47
C ASN A 40 -21.28 -17.10 -4.64
N SER A 41 -20.85 -15.88 -5.01
CA SER A 41 -21.15 -14.69 -4.22
C SER A 41 -22.66 -14.38 -4.17
N PRO A 42 -23.19 -14.00 -3.00
CA PRO A 42 -24.58 -13.59 -2.86
C PRO A 42 -24.96 -12.40 -3.75
N ILE A 43 -26.16 -12.43 -4.33
CA ILE A 43 -26.72 -11.31 -5.11
C ILE A 43 -26.82 -10.02 -4.28
N SER A 44 -26.99 -10.14 -2.95
CA SER A 44 -26.99 -9.00 -2.03
C SER A 44 -25.65 -8.26 -2.02
N GLU A 45 -24.53 -8.97 -2.18
CA GLU A 45 -23.21 -8.33 -2.30
C GLU A 45 -23.08 -7.60 -3.63
N VAL A 46 -23.56 -8.19 -4.74
CA VAL A 46 -23.63 -7.49 -6.04
C VAL A 46 -24.42 -6.19 -5.91
N PHE A 47 -25.61 -6.23 -5.31
CA PHE A 47 -26.41 -5.03 -5.09
C PHE A 47 -25.69 -3.99 -4.22
N THR A 48 -25.00 -4.45 -3.18
CA THR A 48 -24.15 -3.60 -2.34
C THR A 48 -23.04 -2.94 -3.15
N SER A 49 -22.42 -3.66 -4.10
CA SER A 49 -21.41 -3.10 -5.00
C SER A 49 -21.94 -1.93 -5.83
N PHE A 50 -23.18 -2.02 -6.32
CA PHE A 50 -23.82 -0.92 -7.07
C PHE A 50 -24.13 0.28 -6.17
N LEU A 51 -24.59 0.06 -4.94
CA LEU A 51 -24.86 1.14 -3.98
C LEU A 51 -23.58 1.89 -3.61
N ILE A 52 -22.51 1.15 -3.29
CA ILE A 52 -21.19 1.73 -3.03
C ILE A 52 -20.69 2.46 -4.29
N GLY A 53 -20.91 1.87 -5.47
CA GLY A 53 -20.46 2.42 -6.74
C GLY A 53 -21.02 3.81 -7.06
N ILE A 54 -22.28 4.08 -6.68
CA ILE A 54 -22.87 5.43 -6.84
C ILE A 54 -22.03 6.50 -6.13
N ARG A 55 -21.41 6.18 -4.98
CA ARG A 55 -20.54 7.10 -4.24
C ARG A 55 -19.29 7.46 -5.04
N PHE A 56 -18.66 6.48 -5.68
CA PHE A 56 -17.50 6.68 -6.56
C PHE A 56 -17.89 7.44 -7.83
N ASP A 57 -19.05 7.13 -8.40
CA ASP A 57 -19.56 7.81 -9.60
C ASP A 57 -19.81 9.30 -9.33
N LEU A 58 -20.45 9.62 -8.21
CA LEU A 58 -20.70 11.01 -7.81
C LEU A 58 -19.40 11.78 -7.55
N CYS A 59 -18.37 11.13 -7.00
CA CYS A 59 -17.04 11.71 -6.86
C CYS A 59 -16.46 12.06 -8.24
N VAL A 60 -16.45 11.12 -9.20
CA VAL A 60 -15.99 11.37 -10.57
C VAL A 60 -16.78 12.49 -11.25
N ILE A 61 -18.11 12.47 -11.14
CA ILE A 61 -18.97 13.52 -11.69
C ILE A 61 -18.62 14.88 -11.11
N SER A 62 -18.31 14.98 -9.81
CA SER A 62 -17.91 16.23 -9.18
C SER A 62 -16.57 16.75 -9.71
N ILE A 63 -15.62 15.84 -10.00
CA ILE A 63 -14.31 16.18 -10.58
C ILE A 63 -14.48 16.70 -12.01
N VAL A 64 -15.28 16.01 -12.83
CA VAL A 64 -15.44 16.31 -14.25
C VAL A 64 -16.35 17.52 -14.49
N LEU A 65 -17.46 17.64 -13.74
CA LEU A 65 -18.46 18.71 -13.93
C LEU A 65 -18.32 19.88 -12.95
N GLY A 66 -17.40 19.81 -11.98
CA GLY A 66 -17.22 20.87 -10.99
C GLY A 66 -16.89 22.22 -11.60
N LEU A 67 -15.92 22.27 -12.52
CA LEU A 67 -15.56 23.51 -13.23
C LEU A 67 -16.73 24.04 -14.09
N PRO A 68 -17.36 23.24 -14.98
CA PRO A 68 -18.58 23.66 -15.68
C PRO A 68 -19.66 24.21 -14.77
N TRP A 69 -19.90 23.59 -13.62
CA TRP A 69 -20.95 24.03 -12.69
C TRP A 69 -20.63 25.38 -12.06
N ILE A 70 -19.39 25.58 -11.57
CA ILE A 70 -18.95 26.87 -11.02
C ILE A 70 -19.06 27.97 -12.08
N LEU A 71 -18.53 27.74 -13.28
CA LEU A 71 -18.60 28.70 -14.39
C LEU A 71 -20.06 29.03 -14.76
N SER A 72 -20.93 28.02 -14.82
CA SER A 72 -22.34 28.23 -15.13
C SER A 72 -23.05 29.15 -14.12
N SER A 73 -22.53 29.24 -12.90
CA SER A 73 -23.10 30.02 -11.78
C SER A 73 -22.61 31.48 -11.74
N ILE A 74 -21.60 31.86 -12.53
CA ILE A 74 -21.09 33.24 -12.58
C ILE A 74 -22.02 34.08 -13.47
N HIS A 75 -22.86 34.90 -12.81
CA HIS A 75 -23.97 35.60 -13.46
C HIS A 75 -23.57 36.53 -14.63
N TYR A 76 -22.68 37.52 -14.38
CA TYR A 76 -22.40 38.54 -15.39
C TYR A 76 -21.79 38.00 -16.69
N PRO A 77 -20.83 37.06 -16.66
CA PRO A 77 -20.28 36.48 -17.88
C PRO A 77 -21.29 35.71 -18.73
N ASN A 78 -22.38 35.18 -18.15
CA ASN A 78 -23.43 34.48 -18.89
C ASN A 78 -24.16 35.34 -19.93
N ARG A 79 -24.01 36.68 -19.90
CA ARG A 79 -24.48 37.57 -20.97
C ARG A 79 -23.83 37.26 -22.31
N TRP A 80 -22.58 36.79 -22.31
CA TRP A 80 -21.82 36.48 -23.51
C TRP A 80 -22.13 35.05 -23.98
N LYS A 81 -22.51 34.88 -25.26
CA LYS A 81 -22.76 33.56 -25.86
C LYS A 81 -21.51 32.66 -25.79
N SER A 82 -20.34 33.22 -26.07
CA SER A 82 -19.05 32.52 -25.99
C SER A 82 -18.78 31.93 -24.61
N TYR A 83 -19.05 32.69 -23.54
CA TYR A 83 -18.89 32.20 -22.17
C TYR A 83 -19.80 31.01 -21.86
N ARG A 84 -21.06 31.09 -22.30
CA ARG A 84 -22.04 29.99 -22.15
C ARG A 84 -21.64 28.74 -22.90
N TYR A 85 -21.01 28.91 -24.06
CA TYR A 85 -20.46 27.80 -24.82
C TYR A 85 -19.28 27.13 -24.12
N ILE A 86 -18.45 27.87 -23.38
CA ILE A 86 -17.35 27.27 -22.61
C ILE A 86 -17.90 26.26 -21.58
N TRP A 87 -18.74 26.69 -20.65
CA TRP A 87 -19.25 25.77 -19.62
C TRP A 87 -20.31 24.79 -20.15
N GLY A 88 -21.02 25.15 -21.22
CA GLY A 88 -22.12 24.37 -21.78
C GLY A 88 -21.67 23.29 -22.76
N ILE A 89 -20.60 23.52 -23.54
CA ILE A 89 -20.07 22.53 -24.49
C ILE A 89 -18.99 21.66 -23.84
N LEU A 90 -18.18 22.19 -22.90
CA LEU A 90 -17.09 21.43 -22.26
C LEU A 90 -17.48 20.03 -21.72
N PRO A 91 -18.68 19.81 -21.14
CA PRO A 91 -19.10 18.47 -20.73
C PRO A 91 -19.23 17.44 -21.87
N ILE A 92 -19.48 17.87 -23.12
CA ILE A 92 -19.66 16.97 -24.27
C ILE A 92 -18.38 16.21 -24.63
N PRO A 93 -17.22 16.86 -24.91
CA PRO A 93 -15.98 16.13 -25.16
C PRO A 93 -15.51 15.35 -23.93
N LEU A 94 -15.77 15.83 -22.71
CA LEU A 94 -15.47 15.08 -21.48
C LEU A 94 -16.30 13.79 -21.40
N PHE A 95 -17.57 13.81 -21.82
CA PHE A 95 -18.42 12.62 -21.86
C PHE A 95 -17.91 11.58 -22.87
N LEU A 96 -17.50 12.02 -24.06
CA LEU A 96 -16.93 11.15 -25.09
C LEU A 96 -15.58 10.57 -24.65
N TRP A 97 -14.71 11.39 -24.06
CA TRP A 97 -13.45 10.92 -23.47
C TRP A 97 -13.71 9.87 -22.40
N MET A 98 -14.62 10.15 -21.46
CA MET A 98 -14.95 9.23 -20.37
C MET A 98 -15.51 7.91 -20.90
N THR A 99 -16.32 7.96 -21.96
CA THR A 99 -16.83 6.76 -22.64
C THR A 99 -15.68 5.92 -23.21
N GLY A 100 -14.76 6.54 -23.96
CA GLY A 100 -13.59 5.85 -24.50
C GLY A 100 -12.68 5.26 -23.42
N HIS A 101 -12.47 6.02 -22.34
CA HIS A 101 -11.69 5.59 -21.18
C HIS A 101 -12.31 4.36 -20.50
N LEU A 102 -13.63 4.35 -20.30
CA LEU A 102 -14.35 3.21 -19.69
C LEU A 102 -14.37 1.97 -20.58
N ILE A 103 -14.36 2.14 -21.92
CA ILE A 103 -14.18 1.02 -22.86
C ILE A 103 -12.79 0.42 -22.70
N GLY A 104 -11.74 1.27 -22.71
CA GLY A 104 -10.36 0.83 -22.51
C GLY A 104 -10.17 0.14 -21.15
N ASP A 105 -10.78 0.69 -20.11
CA ASP A 105 -10.81 0.13 -18.75
C ASP A 105 -11.42 -1.26 -18.71
N THR A 106 -12.57 -1.45 -19.35
CA THR A 106 -13.26 -2.75 -19.41
C THR A 106 -12.40 -3.80 -20.12
N ILE A 107 -11.70 -3.43 -21.19
CA ILE A 107 -10.79 -4.33 -21.92
C ILE A 107 -9.59 -4.69 -21.05
N TYR A 108 -8.96 -3.67 -20.46
CA TYR A 108 -7.79 -3.85 -19.59
C TYR A 108 -8.10 -4.71 -18.36
N PHE A 109 -9.30 -4.57 -17.80
CA PHE A 109 -9.76 -5.36 -16.66
C PHE A 109 -9.68 -6.86 -16.94
N GLY A 110 -9.94 -7.31 -18.17
CA GLY A 110 -9.90 -8.73 -18.53
C GLY A 110 -8.50 -9.34 -18.50
N GLU A 111 -7.47 -8.50 -18.62
CA GLU A 111 -6.07 -8.93 -18.60
C GLU A 111 -5.45 -8.79 -17.21
N ALA A 112 -5.85 -7.76 -16.46
CA ALA A 112 -5.19 -7.35 -15.22
C ALA A 112 -6.05 -7.52 -13.95
N ASP A 113 -7.34 -7.87 -14.07
CA ASP A 113 -8.28 -8.01 -12.95
C ASP A 113 -8.34 -6.81 -12.00
N LYS A 114 -8.06 -5.63 -12.57
CA LYS A 114 -8.19 -4.33 -11.91
C LYS A 114 -8.52 -3.26 -12.94
N HIS A 115 -9.03 -2.14 -12.45
CA HIS A 115 -9.25 -0.95 -13.26
C HIS A 115 -7.93 -0.28 -13.72
N LEU A 116 -7.99 0.47 -14.81
CA LEU A 116 -6.91 1.31 -15.31
C LEU A 116 -6.51 2.36 -14.26
N GLY A 117 -5.23 2.41 -13.94
CA GLY A 117 -4.61 3.47 -13.13
C GLY A 117 -3.96 4.52 -14.01
N TYR A 118 -2.71 4.86 -13.69
CA TYR A 118 -1.90 5.80 -14.48
C TYR A 118 -1.71 5.37 -15.94
N GLU A 119 -1.79 4.06 -16.23
CA GLU A 119 -1.67 3.47 -17.56
C GLU A 119 -2.63 4.14 -18.56
N GLY A 120 -3.83 4.53 -18.10
CA GLY A 120 -4.81 5.25 -18.90
C GLY A 120 -4.32 6.59 -19.48
N PHE A 121 -3.34 7.25 -18.85
CA PHE A 121 -2.69 8.46 -19.36
C PHE A 121 -1.42 8.18 -20.16
N VAL A 122 -0.67 7.12 -19.85
CA VAL A 122 0.50 6.70 -20.65
C VAL A 122 0.08 6.45 -22.09
N PHE A 123 -1.08 5.82 -22.27
CA PHE A 123 -1.68 5.59 -23.57
C PHE A 123 -2.08 6.86 -24.33
N LEU A 124 -1.99 8.07 -23.73
CA LEU A 124 -2.18 9.35 -24.44
C LEU A 124 -0.86 9.97 -24.94
N GLY A 125 0.29 9.39 -24.58
CA GLY A 125 1.63 9.85 -24.95
C GLY A 125 2.14 9.26 -26.28
N LYS A 126 3.43 8.91 -26.33
CA LYS A 126 4.05 8.29 -27.53
C LYS A 126 3.41 6.94 -27.87
N ASP A 127 2.95 6.21 -26.87
CA ASP A 127 2.32 4.89 -27.02
C ASP A 127 0.92 4.97 -27.63
N LEU A 128 0.26 6.15 -27.58
CA LEU A 128 -1.02 6.37 -28.26
C LEU A 128 -0.91 6.08 -29.76
N LEU A 129 0.17 6.57 -30.39
CA LEU A 129 0.38 6.42 -31.82
C LEU A 129 0.63 4.96 -32.19
N ILE A 130 1.37 4.23 -31.34
CA ILE A 130 1.64 2.81 -31.52
C ILE A 130 0.35 2.00 -31.38
N LEU A 131 -0.48 2.31 -30.37
CA LEU A 131 -1.77 1.66 -30.17
C LEU A 131 -2.75 1.94 -31.30
N ILE A 132 -2.80 3.19 -31.80
CA ILE A 132 -3.61 3.53 -32.96
C ILE A 132 -3.11 2.78 -34.20
N GLU A 133 -1.79 2.70 -34.42
CA GLU A 133 -1.22 1.95 -35.54
C GLU A 133 -1.56 0.46 -35.46
N ALA A 134 -1.40 -0.14 -34.28
CA ALA A 134 -1.76 -1.52 -34.01
C ALA A 134 -3.27 -1.77 -34.21
N ALA A 135 -4.13 -0.88 -33.71
CA ALA A 135 -5.58 -0.96 -33.87
C ALA A 135 -6.00 -0.78 -35.34
N ILE A 136 -5.36 0.10 -36.11
CA ILE A 136 -5.60 0.25 -37.54
C ILE A 136 -5.21 -1.04 -38.27
N LYS A 137 -4.08 -1.67 -37.91
CA LYS A 137 -3.61 -2.91 -38.52
C LYS A 137 -4.49 -4.12 -38.20
N ASN A 138 -4.92 -4.24 -36.94
CA ASN A 138 -5.62 -5.44 -36.45
C ASN A 138 -7.15 -5.33 -36.52
N ASP A 139 -7.70 -4.11 -36.46
CA ASP A 139 -9.14 -3.86 -36.28
C ASP A 139 -9.59 -2.58 -37.04
N THR A 140 -9.15 -2.43 -38.30
CA THR A 140 -9.36 -1.21 -39.12
C THR A 140 -10.82 -0.74 -39.14
N LEU A 141 -11.77 -1.68 -39.26
CA LEU A 141 -13.20 -1.35 -39.33
C LEU A 141 -13.71 -0.70 -38.03
N LYS A 142 -13.29 -1.21 -36.85
CA LYS A 142 -13.69 -0.64 -35.55
C LYS A 142 -13.11 0.76 -35.37
N VAL A 143 -11.85 0.97 -35.80
CA VAL A 143 -11.21 2.28 -35.78
C VAL A 143 -11.96 3.26 -36.68
N ILE A 144 -12.29 2.87 -37.91
CA ILE A 144 -13.06 3.72 -38.85
C ILE A 144 -14.44 4.06 -38.26
N LEU A 145 -15.16 3.09 -37.71
CA LEU A 145 -16.46 3.32 -37.07
C LEU A 145 -16.35 4.25 -35.86
N GLY A 146 -15.30 4.09 -35.04
CA GLY A 146 -15.02 4.98 -33.91
C GLY A 146 -14.72 6.41 -34.36
N LEU A 147 -13.88 6.57 -35.38
CA LEU A 147 -13.58 7.88 -35.97
C LEU A 147 -14.82 8.53 -36.59
N ILE A 148 -15.63 7.79 -37.35
CA ILE A 148 -16.90 8.28 -37.88
C ILE A 148 -17.79 8.73 -36.71
N GLY A 149 -17.93 7.90 -35.66
CA GLY A 149 -18.68 8.25 -34.47
C GLY A 149 -18.22 9.54 -33.80
N ILE A 150 -16.91 9.79 -33.73
CA ILE A 150 -16.35 11.05 -33.20
C ILE A 150 -16.62 12.21 -34.16
N PHE A 151 -16.28 12.08 -35.45
CA PHE A 151 -16.38 13.14 -36.44
C PHE A 151 -17.83 13.51 -36.81
N THR A 152 -18.80 12.62 -36.64
CA THR A 152 -20.22 12.93 -36.84
C THR A 152 -20.93 13.18 -35.51
N GLY A 153 -20.64 12.39 -34.48
CA GLY A 153 -21.32 12.44 -33.19
C GLY A 153 -20.95 13.68 -32.37
N LEU A 154 -19.67 14.08 -32.30
CA LEU A 154 -19.26 15.27 -31.56
C LEU A 154 -19.88 16.55 -32.16
N PRO A 155 -19.79 16.82 -33.48
CA PRO A 155 -20.47 17.97 -34.07
C PRO A 155 -21.99 17.90 -33.94
N ALA A 156 -22.60 16.71 -34.05
CA ALA A 156 -24.04 16.55 -33.87
C ALA A 156 -24.48 16.89 -32.43
N LEU A 157 -23.77 16.40 -31.41
CA LEU A 157 -24.06 16.71 -30.00
C LEU A 157 -23.86 18.20 -29.70
N ILE A 158 -22.82 18.82 -30.25
CA ILE A 158 -22.60 20.27 -30.14
C ILE A 158 -23.73 21.04 -30.84
N TYR A 159 -24.12 20.64 -32.05
CA TYR A 159 -25.23 21.25 -32.78
C TYR A 159 -26.54 21.13 -32.01
N LEU A 160 -26.85 19.94 -31.48
CA LEU A 160 -28.03 19.69 -30.65
C LEU A 160 -28.00 20.55 -29.39
N PHE A 161 -26.86 20.66 -28.72
CA PHE A 161 -26.69 21.58 -27.60
C PHE A 161 -26.98 23.02 -28.04
N ILE A 162 -26.35 23.53 -29.10
CA ILE A 162 -26.57 24.91 -29.57
C ILE A 162 -28.05 25.15 -29.91
N LYS A 163 -28.71 24.19 -30.58
CA LYS A 163 -30.11 24.29 -31.01
C LYS A 163 -31.10 24.24 -29.84
N TYR A 164 -30.85 23.38 -28.85
CA TYR A 164 -31.78 23.10 -27.76
C TYR A 164 -31.33 23.66 -26.39
N ASN A 165 -30.22 24.42 -26.34
CA ASN A 165 -29.75 25.07 -25.12
C ASN A 165 -30.80 26.08 -24.63
N GLY A 166 -31.50 25.71 -23.57
CA GLY A 166 -32.56 26.51 -22.96
C GLY A 166 -32.07 27.66 -22.07
N TYR A 167 -30.77 27.97 -22.04
CA TYR A 167 -30.23 29.08 -21.25
C TYR A 167 -30.47 30.44 -21.93
N GLN A 168 -31.27 31.28 -21.28
CA GLN A 168 -31.45 32.68 -21.61
C GLN A 168 -30.97 33.55 -20.46
N TYR A 169 -30.06 34.48 -20.75
CA TYR A 169 -29.58 35.44 -19.76
C TYR A 169 -30.74 36.36 -19.36
N SER A 170 -31.00 36.44 -18.06
CA SER A 170 -31.99 37.35 -17.47
C SER A 170 -31.45 37.87 -16.15
N THR A 171 -31.56 39.18 -15.94
CA THR A 171 -31.16 39.86 -14.70
C THR A 171 -31.99 39.40 -13.50
N GLU A 172 -33.21 38.89 -13.72
CA GLU A 172 -34.08 38.32 -12.68
C GLU A 172 -33.47 37.06 -12.03
N ASN A 173 -32.61 36.35 -12.76
CA ASN A 173 -31.96 35.14 -12.25
C ASN A 173 -30.69 35.44 -11.45
N ARG A 174 -30.24 36.70 -11.36
CA ARG A 174 -28.99 37.09 -10.69
C ARG A 174 -28.83 36.48 -9.31
N ASN A 175 -29.82 36.67 -8.44
CA ASN A 175 -29.75 36.17 -7.06
C ASN A 175 -29.74 34.64 -7.02
N LYS A 176 -30.50 33.98 -7.91
CA LYS A 176 -30.55 32.51 -8.00
C LYS A 176 -29.23 31.93 -8.53
N GLU A 177 -28.54 32.61 -9.43
CA GLU A 177 -27.24 32.19 -9.96
C GLU A 177 -26.11 32.47 -8.96
N LEU A 178 -26.12 33.61 -8.28
CA LEU A 178 -25.12 33.93 -7.25
C LEU A 178 -25.22 32.99 -6.04
N VAL A 179 -26.43 32.58 -5.62
CA VAL A 179 -26.62 31.60 -4.54
C VAL A 179 -26.13 30.20 -4.95
N GLN A 180 -26.08 29.88 -6.24
CA GLN A 180 -25.54 28.58 -6.68
C GLN A 180 -24.03 28.45 -6.40
N ILE A 181 -23.26 29.54 -6.37
CA ILE A 181 -21.80 29.45 -6.13
C ILE A 181 -21.46 28.81 -4.78
N PRO A 182 -21.91 29.35 -3.62
CA PRO A 182 -21.62 28.72 -2.34
C PRO A 182 -22.23 27.31 -2.22
N VAL A 183 -23.42 27.09 -2.79
CA VAL A 183 -24.06 25.76 -2.82
C VAL A 183 -23.23 24.76 -3.63
N ALA A 184 -22.74 25.16 -4.80
CA ALA A 184 -21.90 24.35 -5.68
C ALA A 184 -20.57 24.03 -4.99
N ILE A 185 -19.93 25.01 -4.34
CA ILE A 185 -18.69 24.76 -3.59
C ILE A 185 -18.91 23.74 -2.48
N ILE A 186 -19.94 23.91 -1.65
CA ILE A 186 -20.23 22.98 -0.55
C ILE A 186 -20.55 21.59 -1.08
N LEU A 187 -21.42 21.48 -2.09
CA LEU A 187 -21.81 20.19 -2.64
C LEU A 187 -20.65 19.51 -3.39
N LEU A 188 -19.89 20.25 -4.19
CA LEU A 188 -18.72 19.71 -4.88
C LEU A 188 -17.66 19.23 -3.89
N LEU A 189 -17.40 19.96 -2.81
CA LEU A 189 -16.48 19.50 -1.75
C LEU A 189 -16.99 18.22 -1.09
N PHE A 190 -18.29 18.13 -0.79
CA PHE A 190 -18.90 16.93 -0.23
C PHE A 190 -18.80 15.72 -1.17
N LEU A 191 -19.16 15.89 -2.45
CA LEU A 191 -19.13 14.82 -3.45
C LEU A 191 -17.70 14.41 -3.82
N PHE A 192 -16.79 15.38 -3.98
CA PHE A 192 -15.37 15.14 -4.24
C PHE A 192 -14.72 14.36 -3.10
N ARG A 193 -15.04 14.73 -1.85
CA ARG A 193 -14.60 13.99 -0.67
C ARG A 193 -15.27 12.63 -0.56
N GLY A 194 -16.45 12.45 -1.16
CA GLY A 194 -17.27 11.25 -1.06
C GLY A 194 -18.04 11.14 0.27
N GLY A 195 -18.28 12.24 0.98
CA GLY A 195 -19.06 12.25 2.23
C GLY A 195 -18.45 13.04 3.40
N LEU A 196 -19.00 12.83 4.61
CA LEU A 196 -18.59 13.52 5.85
C LEU A 196 -17.50 12.79 6.65
N GLN A 197 -17.00 11.66 6.15
CA GLN A 197 -15.98 10.87 6.85
C GLN A 197 -14.68 11.68 7.04
N ALA A 198 -13.79 11.22 7.94
CA ALA A 198 -12.56 11.94 8.33
C ALA A 198 -11.53 12.11 7.19
N ARG A 199 -11.63 11.36 6.09
CA ARG A 199 -10.70 11.42 4.96
C ARG A 199 -11.41 11.42 3.60
N PRO A 200 -10.78 11.92 2.52
CA PRO A 200 -11.32 11.76 1.17
C PRO A 200 -11.49 10.28 0.80
N LEU A 201 -12.44 10.01 -0.08
CA LEU A 201 -12.73 8.69 -0.64
C LEU A 201 -11.46 8.06 -1.22
N ARG A 202 -11.23 6.78 -0.92
CA ARG A 202 -10.12 5.96 -1.42
C ARG A 202 -10.65 4.70 -2.07
N SER A 203 -9.87 4.06 -2.94
CA SER A 203 -10.27 2.79 -3.57
C SER A 203 -10.57 1.68 -2.56
N THR A 204 -9.93 1.73 -1.38
CA THR A 204 -10.20 0.78 -0.29
C THR A 204 -11.61 0.88 0.29
N GLU A 205 -12.33 1.98 0.05
CA GLU A 205 -13.74 2.13 0.46
C GLU A 205 -14.70 1.33 -0.42
N ALA A 206 -14.21 0.68 -1.48
CA ALA A 206 -14.99 -0.22 -2.33
C ALA A 206 -15.11 -1.64 -1.75
N ILE A 207 -14.26 -2.02 -0.79
CA ILE A 207 -14.28 -3.38 -0.26
C ILE A 207 -15.49 -3.61 0.64
N HIS A 208 -16.20 -4.69 0.34
CA HIS A 208 -17.35 -5.15 1.11
C HIS A 208 -17.61 -6.67 0.98
N SER A 209 -16.83 -7.37 0.16
CA SER A 209 -16.98 -8.79 -0.14
C SER A 209 -15.67 -9.55 0.03
N GLU A 210 -15.75 -10.85 0.30
CA GLU A 210 -14.58 -11.74 0.19
C GLU A 210 -14.20 -12.01 -1.27
N ASN A 211 -15.10 -11.76 -2.22
CA ASN A 211 -14.83 -11.87 -3.65
C ASN A 211 -14.08 -10.62 -4.16
N PRO A 212 -12.84 -10.78 -4.68
CA PRO A 212 -12.06 -9.66 -5.19
C PRO A 212 -12.74 -8.87 -6.32
N PHE A 213 -13.48 -9.55 -7.20
CA PHE A 213 -14.20 -8.91 -8.30
C PHE A 213 -15.30 -7.97 -7.79
N LEU A 214 -16.04 -8.38 -6.75
CA LEU A 214 -17.06 -7.53 -6.12
C LEU A 214 -16.46 -6.32 -5.41
N ASN A 215 -15.20 -6.38 -4.98
CA ASN A 215 -14.50 -5.22 -4.42
C ASN A 215 -14.00 -4.24 -5.50
N GLN A 216 -13.83 -4.69 -6.74
CA GLN A 216 -13.49 -3.84 -7.88
C GLN A 216 -14.74 -3.20 -8.51
N LEU A 217 -15.85 -3.94 -8.57
CA LEU A 217 -17.10 -3.51 -9.25
C LEU A 217 -17.67 -2.13 -8.85
N PRO A 218 -17.53 -1.63 -7.61
CA PRO A 218 -17.94 -0.27 -7.25
C PRO A 218 -17.11 0.82 -7.94
N LEU A 219 -15.83 0.54 -8.21
CA LEU A 219 -14.90 1.46 -8.83
C LEU A 219 -15.20 1.65 -10.31
N ASN A 220 -14.52 2.63 -10.90
CA ASN A 220 -14.49 2.84 -12.35
C ASN A 220 -13.09 3.33 -12.75
N GLY A 221 -12.68 3.02 -13.99
CA GLY A 221 -11.36 3.38 -14.50
C GLY A 221 -11.03 4.87 -14.41
N VAL A 222 -12.03 5.75 -14.46
CA VAL A 222 -11.80 7.21 -14.37
C VAL A 222 -11.35 7.59 -12.96
N PHE A 223 -12.02 7.04 -11.94
CA PHE A 223 -11.68 7.27 -10.54
C PHE A 223 -10.25 6.79 -10.24
N THR A 224 -9.93 5.55 -10.60
CA THR A 224 -8.60 4.95 -10.34
C THR A 224 -7.50 5.67 -11.11
N THR A 225 -7.76 6.05 -12.36
CA THR A 225 -6.84 6.85 -13.19
C THR A 225 -6.57 8.23 -12.59
N VAL A 226 -7.60 8.92 -12.07
CA VAL A 226 -7.43 10.23 -11.40
C VAL A 226 -6.65 10.09 -10.10
N MET A 227 -6.92 9.05 -9.31
CA MET A 227 -6.19 8.80 -8.07
C MET A 227 -4.70 8.50 -8.31
N ASP A 228 -4.39 7.91 -9.46
CA ASP A 228 -3.04 7.57 -9.88
C ASP A 228 -2.35 8.68 -10.70
N LEU A 229 -2.95 9.87 -10.88
CA LEU A 229 -2.31 11.00 -11.59
C LEU A 229 -0.96 11.42 -11.01
N LYS A 230 -0.75 11.18 -9.72
CA LYS A 230 0.52 11.45 -9.03
C LYS A 230 1.49 10.26 -9.06
N SER A 231 1.04 9.09 -9.50
CA SER A 231 1.92 7.97 -9.81
C SER A 231 2.74 8.34 -11.04
N LYS A 232 4.07 8.25 -10.94
CA LYS A 232 4.96 8.48 -12.09
C LYS A 232 5.28 7.13 -12.75
N SER A 233 5.42 7.12 -14.07
CA SER A 233 6.11 6.01 -14.75
C SER A 233 7.55 5.92 -14.25
N ILE A 234 8.12 4.73 -14.33
CA ILE A 234 9.56 4.57 -14.17
C ILE A 234 10.26 5.39 -15.26
N LEU A 235 11.24 6.22 -14.86
CA LEU A 235 12.03 7.03 -15.78
C LEU A 235 12.73 6.14 -16.82
N PRO A 236 12.87 6.56 -18.09
CA PRO A 236 13.46 5.74 -19.15
C PRO A 236 14.82 5.13 -18.78
N GLU A 237 15.69 5.88 -18.11
CA GLU A 237 17.01 5.40 -17.66
C GLU A 237 16.94 4.38 -16.52
N LEU A 238 15.80 4.26 -15.85
CA LEU A 238 15.53 3.28 -14.80
C LEU A 238 14.72 2.08 -15.29
N GLN A 239 14.23 2.11 -16.54
CA GLN A 239 13.47 1.00 -17.11
C GLN A 239 14.35 -0.22 -17.35
N MET A 240 13.75 -1.40 -17.18
CA MET A 240 14.36 -2.69 -17.47
C MET A 240 13.30 -3.61 -18.05
N SER A 241 13.68 -4.48 -18.99
CA SER A 241 12.75 -5.48 -19.53
C SER A 241 12.20 -6.38 -18.42
N LYS A 242 10.98 -6.89 -18.62
CA LYS A 242 10.33 -7.81 -17.69
C LYS A 242 11.17 -9.08 -17.50
N GLU A 243 11.66 -9.64 -18.59
CA GLU A 243 12.45 -10.88 -18.60
C GLU A 243 13.77 -10.72 -17.83
N GLU A 244 14.47 -9.58 -18.04
CA GLU A 244 15.69 -9.30 -17.30
C GLU A 244 15.42 -9.05 -15.81
N SER A 245 14.35 -8.33 -15.49
CA SER A 245 13.94 -8.05 -14.11
C SER A 245 13.60 -9.35 -13.37
N ILE A 246 12.82 -10.25 -13.99
CA ILE A 246 12.51 -11.58 -13.45
C ILE A 246 13.79 -12.36 -13.18
N ARG A 247 14.69 -12.47 -14.16
CA ARG A 247 15.93 -13.24 -14.01
C ARG A 247 16.80 -12.73 -12.85
N ILE A 248 16.98 -11.42 -12.73
CA ILE A 248 17.79 -10.82 -11.66
C ILE A 248 17.13 -11.02 -10.31
N VAL A 249 15.83 -10.73 -10.19
CA VAL A 249 15.11 -10.88 -8.92
C VAL A 249 15.10 -12.35 -8.49
N GLN A 250 14.76 -13.29 -9.37
CA GLN A 250 14.77 -14.72 -9.06
C GLN A 250 16.15 -15.17 -8.58
N ASN A 251 17.23 -14.77 -9.25
CA ASN A 251 18.59 -15.11 -8.83
C ASN A 251 18.97 -14.55 -7.44
N GLU A 252 18.46 -13.38 -7.07
CA GLU A 252 18.73 -12.77 -5.76
C GLU A 252 17.94 -13.40 -4.62
N ILE A 253 16.72 -13.87 -4.90
CA ILE A 253 15.80 -14.41 -3.90
C ILE A 253 15.75 -15.93 -3.88
N ASP A 254 16.39 -16.61 -4.84
CA ASP A 254 16.45 -18.07 -4.87
C ASP A 254 17.17 -18.60 -3.62
N TYR A 255 16.62 -19.66 -3.06
CA TYR A 255 17.26 -20.35 -1.96
C TYR A 255 16.81 -21.81 -1.90
N PRO A 256 17.67 -22.69 -1.39
CA PRO A 256 17.28 -24.09 -1.28
C PRO A 256 16.20 -24.28 -0.21
N GLY A 257 15.12 -24.99 -0.57
CA GLY A 257 13.96 -25.24 0.30
C GLY A 257 12.65 -24.64 -0.22
N ALA A 258 12.71 -23.83 -1.28
CA ALA A 258 11.55 -23.41 -2.05
C ALA A 258 11.87 -23.41 -3.55
N GLU A 259 10.91 -23.79 -4.38
CA GLU A 259 11.08 -23.87 -5.85
C GLU A 259 10.11 -22.92 -6.54
N PHE A 260 10.54 -22.23 -7.60
CA PHE A 260 9.65 -21.45 -8.46
C PHE A 260 8.76 -22.40 -9.27
N ILE A 261 7.45 -22.18 -9.26
CA ILE A 261 6.48 -23.15 -9.81
C ILE A 261 5.63 -22.61 -10.97
N ASP A 262 5.78 -21.33 -11.33
CA ASP A 262 4.90 -20.68 -12.30
C ASP A 262 5.63 -19.58 -13.10
N ILE A 263 5.32 -19.49 -14.40
CA ILE A 263 5.91 -18.52 -15.33
C ILE A 263 5.10 -17.21 -15.39
N GLU A 264 3.78 -17.27 -15.22
CA GLU A 264 2.89 -16.10 -15.18
C GLU A 264 2.98 -15.36 -13.84
N TYR A 265 3.25 -16.09 -12.76
CA TYR A 265 3.50 -15.57 -11.42
C TYR A 265 4.99 -15.77 -11.05
N PRO A 266 5.90 -14.91 -11.52
CA PRO A 266 7.34 -15.16 -11.47
C PRO A 266 7.94 -15.19 -10.05
N LEU A 267 7.22 -14.74 -9.03
CA LEU A 267 7.62 -14.82 -7.63
C LEU A 267 7.03 -16.03 -6.89
N LEU A 268 6.10 -16.75 -7.53
CA LEU A 268 5.39 -17.85 -6.90
C LEU A 268 6.33 -19.02 -6.68
N ARG A 269 6.57 -19.30 -5.40
CA ARG A 269 7.40 -20.40 -4.93
C ARG A 269 6.60 -21.34 -4.06
N GLU A 270 7.01 -22.60 -4.00
CA GLU A 270 6.45 -23.61 -3.12
C GLU A 270 7.51 -24.14 -2.17
N THR A 271 7.25 -24.08 -0.85
CA THR A 271 8.17 -24.62 0.16
C THR A 271 8.13 -26.14 0.22
N SER A 272 9.23 -26.75 0.64
CA SER A 272 9.30 -28.19 0.95
C SER A 272 8.77 -28.50 2.35
N ASP A 273 8.21 -29.70 2.53
CA ASP A 273 7.84 -30.20 3.87
C ASP A 273 9.08 -30.70 4.62
N THR A 274 9.42 -30.04 5.73
CA THR A 274 10.57 -30.36 6.59
C THR A 274 10.14 -30.70 8.01
N ARG A 275 8.83 -30.63 8.32
CA ARG A 275 8.28 -30.83 9.65
C ARG A 275 7.08 -31.77 9.63
N LYS A 276 7.24 -32.95 10.22
CA LYS A 276 6.12 -33.90 10.41
C LYS A 276 5.17 -33.51 11.56
N GLU A 277 5.68 -32.87 12.62
CA GLU A 277 4.91 -32.43 13.78
C GLU A 277 3.90 -31.31 13.44
N THR A 278 3.00 -31.00 14.39
CA THR A 278 2.20 -29.78 14.39
C THR A 278 3.13 -28.56 14.26
N PRO A 279 2.83 -27.60 13.38
CA PRO A 279 3.68 -26.45 13.20
C PRO A 279 3.61 -25.51 14.44
N PRO A 280 4.66 -24.69 14.66
CA PRO A 280 4.74 -23.80 15.83
C PRO A 280 3.77 -22.63 15.75
N ASN A 281 3.37 -22.08 16.90
CA ASN A 281 2.69 -20.78 16.92
C ASN A 281 3.66 -19.68 16.48
N ILE A 282 3.14 -18.64 15.82
CA ILE A 282 3.90 -17.47 15.40
C ILE A 282 3.38 -16.26 16.18
N VAL A 283 4.29 -15.54 16.84
CA VAL A 283 4.02 -14.22 17.44
C VAL A 283 4.99 -13.24 16.83
N LEU A 284 4.49 -12.28 16.06
CA LEU A 284 5.30 -11.24 15.41
C LEU A 284 4.94 -9.88 16.01
N ILE A 285 5.94 -9.19 16.55
CA ILE A 285 5.81 -7.85 17.12
C ILE A 285 6.57 -6.88 16.21
N LEU A 286 5.81 -6.06 15.49
CA LEU A 286 6.29 -4.91 14.72
C LEU A 286 6.60 -3.77 15.68
N LEU A 287 7.85 -3.32 15.68
CA LEU A 287 8.37 -2.30 16.57
C LEU A 287 8.37 -0.93 15.87
N GLU A 288 7.38 -0.10 16.17
CA GLU A 288 7.19 1.23 15.58
C GLU A 288 8.44 2.11 15.75
N SER A 289 9.03 2.59 14.65
CA SER A 289 10.15 3.55 14.65
C SER A 289 11.40 3.12 15.47
N TRP A 290 11.61 1.83 15.75
CA TRP A 290 12.79 1.35 16.47
C TRP A 290 14.04 1.41 15.58
N THR A 291 15.06 2.17 16.01
CA THR A 291 16.33 2.31 15.28
C THR A 291 17.39 1.36 15.82
N GLY A 292 18.07 0.64 14.91
CA GLY A 292 19.05 -0.38 15.27
C GLY A 292 20.26 0.16 16.03
N LYS A 293 20.74 1.38 15.71
CA LYS A 293 21.91 2.03 16.34
C LYS A 293 21.92 2.00 17.87
N PHE A 294 20.75 2.02 18.51
CA PHE A 294 20.64 2.07 19.97
C PHE A 294 20.60 0.69 20.64
N LEU A 295 20.86 -0.39 19.89
CA LEU A 295 20.87 -1.77 20.37
C LEU A 295 22.23 -2.42 20.18
N LYS A 296 22.53 -3.45 20.98
CA LYS A 296 23.72 -4.29 20.78
C LYS A 296 23.41 -5.41 19.79
N PRO A 297 24.30 -5.74 18.82
CA PRO A 297 25.64 -5.18 18.60
C PRO A 297 25.70 -4.04 17.57
N ASN A 298 24.58 -3.46 17.12
CA ASN A 298 24.57 -2.43 16.07
C ASN A 298 25.26 -1.13 16.54
N GLY A 299 25.09 -0.78 17.80
CA GLY A 299 25.87 0.21 18.55
C GLY A 299 26.25 -0.33 19.93
N ASP A 300 26.63 0.57 20.84
CA ASP A 300 26.98 0.21 22.23
C ASP A 300 25.76 -0.02 23.13
N GLY A 301 24.58 0.41 22.69
CA GLY A 301 23.31 0.32 23.41
C GLY A 301 23.20 1.22 24.64
N ILE A 302 24.13 2.16 24.83
CA ILE A 302 24.20 3.03 26.00
C ILE A 302 23.77 4.46 25.62
N VAL A 303 22.77 4.98 26.31
CA VAL A 303 22.33 6.37 26.21
C VAL A 303 22.34 6.95 27.61
N GLY A 304 22.91 8.15 27.81
CA GLY A 304 22.94 8.81 29.12
C GLY A 304 23.60 7.98 30.24
N GLY A 305 24.55 7.10 29.89
CA GLY A 305 25.22 6.20 30.85
C GLY A 305 24.41 4.98 31.29
N LYS A 306 23.28 4.69 30.64
CA LYS A 306 22.40 3.54 30.93
C LYS A 306 22.08 2.77 29.66
N GLU A 307 21.81 1.48 29.79
CA GLU A 307 21.34 0.67 28.65
C GLU A 307 19.92 1.09 28.26
N LEU A 308 19.70 1.44 26.99
CA LEU A 308 18.41 1.96 26.52
C LEU A 308 17.32 0.90 26.53
N ALA A 309 17.67 -0.32 26.08
CA ALA A 309 16.74 -1.43 25.88
C ALA A 309 17.30 -2.74 26.49
N PRO A 310 17.42 -2.83 27.83
CA PRO A 310 18.02 -3.98 28.50
C PRO A 310 17.23 -5.28 28.29
N ASN A 311 15.89 -5.23 28.16
CA ASN A 311 15.08 -6.43 27.97
C ASN A 311 15.33 -7.04 26.58
N PHE A 312 15.31 -6.21 25.54
CA PHE A 312 15.59 -6.61 24.17
C PHE A 312 17.04 -7.09 24.01
N ASN A 313 18.01 -6.36 24.57
CA ASN A 313 19.42 -6.78 24.53
C ASN A 313 19.66 -8.12 25.27
N SER A 314 18.84 -8.45 26.26
CA SER A 314 18.84 -9.79 26.87
C SER A 314 18.34 -10.86 25.88
N LEU A 315 17.20 -10.60 25.21
CA LEU A 315 16.66 -11.51 24.20
C LEU A 315 17.60 -11.72 23.01
N VAL A 316 18.39 -10.71 22.62
CA VAL A 316 19.42 -10.83 21.58
C VAL A 316 20.44 -11.92 21.92
N LYS A 317 20.78 -12.11 23.20
CA LYS A 317 21.73 -13.16 23.64
C LYS A 317 21.12 -14.56 23.59
N GLU A 318 19.80 -14.66 23.75
CA GLU A 318 19.07 -15.94 23.77
C GLU A 318 18.45 -16.29 22.40
N GLY A 319 18.42 -15.36 21.45
CA GLY A 319 17.79 -15.52 20.13
C GLY A 319 18.77 -15.42 18.97
N ARG A 320 18.24 -15.51 17.75
CA ARG A 320 18.97 -15.27 16.50
C ARG A 320 18.74 -13.83 16.05
N TYR A 321 19.78 -13.02 16.10
CA TYR A 321 19.70 -11.59 15.79
C TYR A 321 20.47 -11.22 14.51
N PHE A 322 19.91 -10.30 13.74
CA PHE A 322 20.42 -9.88 12.43
C PHE A 322 20.86 -8.41 12.49
N PRO A 323 22.12 -8.10 12.83
CA PRO A 323 22.59 -6.72 12.97
C PRO A 323 22.55 -5.92 11.66
N ARG A 324 22.57 -6.60 10.51
CA ARG A 324 22.53 -5.98 9.18
C ARG A 324 21.16 -6.20 8.52
N PHE A 325 20.11 -5.93 9.27
CA PHE A 325 18.73 -5.98 8.78
C PHE A 325 18.23 -4.57 8.46
N PHE A 326 17.57 -4.40 7.31
CA PHE A 326 17.21 -3.08 6.79
C PHE A 326 15.73 -2.94 6.45
N ALA A 327 15.20 -1.76 6.74
CA ALA A 327 13.88 -1.34 6.36
C ALA A 327 13.84 -1.12 4.85
N THR A 328 12.78 -1.62 4.22
CA THR A 328 12.55 -1.51 2.78
C THR A 328 11.96 -0.16 2.37
N GLY A 329 11.53 0.64 3.36
CA GLY A 329 11.04 2.00 3.18
C GLY A 329 11.31 2.85 4.42
N GLY A 330 10.55 3.94 4.57
CA GLY A 330 10.76 4.92 5.65
C GLY A 330 9.48 5.30 6.39
N ARG A 331 8.46 4.44 6.36
CA ARG A 331 7.17 4.66 7.02
C ARG A 331 6.56 3.32 7.42
N THR A 332 5.70 3.33 8.44
CA THR A 332 4.97 2.16 8.95
C THR A 332 4.28 1.37 7.84
N VAL A 333 3.63 2.06 6.90
CA VAL A 333 2.94 1.41 5.77
C VAL A 333 3.88 0.66 4.82
N ASN A 334 5.12 1.14 4.64
CA ASN A 334 6.12 0.41 3.84
C ASN A 334 6.56 -0.85 4.59
N GLY A 335 6.83 -0.72 5.89
CA GLY A 335 7.23 -1.84 6.75
C GLY A 335 6.14 -2.91 6.83
N LEU A 336 4.88 -2.51 7.05
CA LEU A 336 3.73 -3.41 7.05
C LEU A 336 3.59 -4.16 5.71
N MET A 337 3.66 -3.45 4.59
CA MET A 337 3.55 -4.08 3.27
C MET A 337 4.65 -5.13 3.08
N SER A 338 5.91 -4.78 3.34
CA SER A 338 7.04 -5.70 3.16
C SER A 338 7.01 -6.88 4.13
N VAL A 339 6.74 -6.65 5.42
CA VAL A 339 6.73 -7.71 6.44
C VAL A 339 5.53 -8.65 6.29
N LEU A 340 4.36 -8.12 5.93
CA LEU A 340 3.11 -8.88 5.89
C LEU A 340 2.75 -9.41 4.50
N THR A 341 3.38 -8.94 3.43
CA THR A 341 3.15 -9.46 2.07
C THR A 341 4.41 -9.92 1.35
N GLY A 342 5.61 -9.56 1.84
CA GLY A 342 6.87 -9.86 1.16
C GLY A 342 7.09 -9.02 -0.11
N ILE A 343 6.26 -8.02 -0.37
CA ILE A 343 6.33 -7.15 -1.55
C ILE A 343 6.84 -5.77 -1.13
N PRO A 344 7.91 -5.25 -1.77
CA PRO A 344 8.39 -3.92 -1.46
C PRO A 344 7.42 -2.87 -2.00
N ASP A 345 7.31 -1.75 -1.29
CA ASP A 345 6.61 -0.58 -1.79
C ASP A 345 7.42 0.10 -2.93
N ARG A 346 6.84 1.14 -3.52
CA ARG A 346 7.42 1.92 -4.61
C ARG A 346 7.79 3.34 -4.17
N PRO A 347 8.71 4.01 -4.90
CA PRO A 347 8.92 5.45 -4.77
C PRO A 347 7.61 6.24 -4.99
N GLY A 348 7.44 7.34 -4.26
CA GLY A 348 6.31 8.25 -4.36
C GLY A 348 5.17 7.90 -3.41
N ILE A 349 3.97 7.73 -3.97
CA ILE A 349 2.77 7.37 -3.18
C ILE A 349 2.81 5.87 -2.89
N THR A 350 2.78 5.55 -1.60
CA THR A 350 2.68 4.18 -1.07
C THR A 350 1.52 3.42 -1.70
N VAL A 351 1.76 2.15 -2.03
CA VAL A 351 0.76 1.27 -2.63
C VAL A 351 -0.51 1.17 -1.79
N VAL A 352 -0.40 1.20 -0.45
CA VAL A 352 -1.57 1.08 0.44
C VAL A 352 -2.60 2.21 0.29
N ARG A 353 -2.20 3.31 -0.34
CA ARG A 353 -3.06 4.47 -0.65
C ARG A 353 -3.52 4.50 -2.11
N THR A 354 -3.22 3.47 -2.87
CA THR A 354 -3.52 3.36 -4.31
C THR A 354 -4.40 2.15 -4.57
N HIS A 355 -4.98 2.07 -5.77
CA HIS A 355 -5.90 0.99 -6.13
C HIS A 355 -5.19 -0.37 -6.27
N GLN A 356 -3.88 -0.39 -6.52
CA GLN A 356 -3.07 -1.62 -6.63
C GLN A 356 -3.10 -2.48 -5.37
N VAL A 357 -3.40 -1.90 -4.19
CA VAL A 357 -3.50 -2.67 -2.94
C VAL A 357 -4.72 -3.61 -2.90
N LEU A 358 -5.67 -3.44 -3.82
CA LEU A 358 -6.79 -4.36 -4.02
C LEU A 358 -6.40 -5.64 -4.75
N GLY A 359 -5.18 -5.69 -5.31
CA GLY A 359 -4.66 -6.88 -5.96
C GLY A 359 -4.51 -8.06 -5.01
N ASN A 360 -4.22 -9.23 -5.56
CA ASN A 360 -4.09 -10.44 -4.78
C ASN A 360 -2.66 -10.59 -4.22
N PHE A 361 -2.56 -10.53 -2.89
CA PHE A 361 -1.30 -10.68 -2.16
C PHE A 361 -1.27 -12.02 -1.45
N GLY A 362 -0.10 -12.68 -1.48
CA GLY A 362 0.22 -13.79 -0.59
C GLY A 362 0.51 -13.30 0.84
N GLY A 363 -0.48 -12.68 1.48
CA GLY A 363 -0.32 -12.10 2.82
C GLY A 363 -0.02 -13.14 3.90
N LEU A 364 0.77 -12.80 4.91
CA LEU A 364 1.22 -13.72 5.97
C LEU A 364 0.05 -14.47 6.64
N GLY A 365 -1.04 -13.76 6.97
CA GLY A 365 -2.24 -14.36 7.54
C GLY A 365 -2.89 -15.34 6.55
N SER A 366 -3.06 -14.93 5.30
CA SER A 366 -3.64 -15.75 4.23
C SER A 366 -2.84 -17.03 4.01
N LEU A 367 -1.51 -16.93 3.96
CA LEU A 367 -0.61 -18.07 3.81
C LEU A 367 -0.73 -19.04 4.98
N LEU A 368 -0.62 -18.56 6.22
CA LEU A 368 -0.68 -19.42 7.41
C LEU A 368 -2.07 -20.03 7.62
N LYS A 369 -3.14 -19.34 7.21
CA LYS A 369 -4.50 -19.87 7.26
C LYS A 369 -4.68 -21.11 6.39
N THR A 370 -4.01 -21.20 5.24
CA THR A 370 -4.00 -22.43 4.42
C THR A 370 -3.38 -23.63 5.14
N LEU A 371 -2.55 -23.37 6.15
CA LEU A 371 -1.92 -24.37 7.02
C LEU A 371 -2.71 -24.62 8.32
N GLY A 372 -3.93 -24.10 8.42
CA GLY A 372 -4.83 -24.32 9.55
C GLY A 372 -4.63 -23.40 10.75
N TYR A 373 -3.93 -22.27 10.58
CA TYR A 373 -3.71 -21.29 11.66
C TYR A 373 -4.95 -20.43 11.91
N SER A 374 -5.23 -20.15 13.19
CA SER A 374 -6.04 -18.99 13.58
C SER A 374 -5.18 -17.71 13.55
N THR A 375 -5.70 -16.63 12.96
CA THR A 375 -4.91 -15.43 12.67
C THR A 375 -5.44 -14.20 13.41
N TYR A 376 -4.54 -13.49 14.10
CA TYR A 376 -4.86 -12.35 14.96
C TYR A 376 -3.98 -11.16 14.61
N PHE A 377 -4.56 -9.95 14.62
CA PHE A 377 -3.83 -8.69 14.57
C PHE A 377 -4.25 -7.81 15.75
N VAL A 378 -3.30 -7.33 16.55
CA VAL A 378 -3.56 -6.48 17.72
C VAL A 378 -2.85 -5.13 17.55
N HIS A 379 -3.59 -4.04 17.69
CA HIS A 379 -3.04 -2.68 17.53
C HIS A 379 -3.73 -1.69 18.47
N GLY A 380 -2.94 -0.83 19.11
CA GLY A 380 -3.47 0.18 20.04
C GLY A 380 -4.17 1.37 19.36
N GLY A 381 -3.91 1.58 18.07
CA GLY A 381 -4.42 2.72 17.31
C GLY A 381 -5.73 2.44 16.59
N ASP A 382 -6.28 3.50 15.99
CA ASP A 382 -7.44 3.41 15.11
C ASP A 382 -7.06 2.65 13.83
N VAL A 383 -7.59 1.45 13.64
CA VAL A 383 -7.34 0.63 12.42
C VAL A 383 -7.98 1.25 11.17
N GLY A 384 -8.87 2.23 11.29
CA GLY A 384 -9.25 3.08 10.16
C GLY A 384 -8.08 3.92 9.64
N PHE A 385 -7.00 4.12 10.42
CA PHE A 385 -5.78 4.78 9.98
C PHE A 385 -5.04 4.00 8.88
N ASP A 386 -4.62 4.72 7.84
CA ASP A 386 -3.95 4.17 6.65
C ASP A 386 -4.54 2.88 6.06
N ASN A 387 -5.88 2.76 6.14
CA ASN A 387 -6.67 1.65 5.59
C ASN A 387 -6.41 0.29 6.24
N MET A 388 -5.81 0.25 7.44
CA MET A 388 -5.47 -1.00 8.12
C MET A 388 -6.68 -1.92 8.39
N SER A 389 -7.86 -1.35 8.60
CA SER A 389 -9.14 -2.05 8.77
C SER A 389 -9.51 -2.91 7.57
N PHE A 390 -9.06 -2.52 6.38
CA PHE A 390 -9.17 -3.31 5.16
C PHE A 390 -7.95 -4.21 4.94
N LEU A 391 -6.74 -3.69 5.15
CA LEU A 391 -5.51 -4.39 4.80
C LEU A 391 -5.29 -5.64 5.65
N PHE A 392 -5.63 -5.61 6.94
CA PHE A 392 -5.44 -6.77 7.80
C PHE A 392 -6.36 -7.95 7.42
N PRO A 393 -7.68 -7.77 7.21
CA PRO A 393 -8.50 -8.85 6.66
C PRO A 393 -8.01 -9.31 5.27
N HIS A 394 -7.63 -8.38 4.39
CA HIS A 394 -7.14 -8.69 3.04
C HIS A 394 -5.86 -9.52 3.04
N TRP A 395 -4.96 -9.25 3.97
CA TRP A 395 -3.74 -10.05 4.19
C TRP A 395 -3.96 -11.28 5.08
N GLY A 396 -5.23 -11.55 5.41
CA GLY A 396 -5.73 -12.80 5.94
C GLY A 396 -5.80 -12.92 7.46
N PHE A 397 -5.90 -11.80 8.18
CA PHE A 397 -6.14 -11.78 9.63
C PHE A 397 -7.64 -11.86 9.94
N ASP A 398 -8.06 -12.91 10.67
CA ASP A 398 -9.46 -13.18 11.01
C ASP A 398 -9.97 -12.29 12.15
N THR A 399 -9.14 -12.07 13.16
CA THR A 399 -9.50 -11.31 14.36
C THR A 399 -8.62 -10.08 14.46
N ILE A 400 -9.24 -8.90 14.47
CA ILE A 400 -8.55 -7.62 14.59
C ILE A 400 -9.00 -6.99 15.90
N ILE A 401 -8.03 -6.64 16.74
CA ILE A 401 -8.24 -5.96 18.02
C ILE A 401 -7.57 -4.60 17.89
N GLY A 402 -8.35 -3.60 17.49
CA GLY A 402 -7.92 -2.21 17.36
C GLY A 402 -8.29 -1.38 18.60
N LYS A 403 -8.14 -0.06 18.48
CA LYS A 403 -8.53 0.90 19.52
C LYS A 403 -9.95 0.69 20.02
N GLU A 404 -10.93 0.50 19.13
CA GLU A 404 -12.35 0.38 19.53
C GLU A 404 -12.59 -0.86 20.41
N GLU A 405 -11.98 -2.00 20.06
CA GLU A 405 -12.06 -3.23 20.83
C GLU A 405 -11.39 -3.11 22.20
N ILE A 406 -10.23 -2.45 22.26
CA ILE A 406 -9.51 -2.23 23.53
C ILE A 406 -10.28 -1.23 24.42
N GLU A 407 -10.87 -0.18 23.86
CA GLU A 407 -11.71 0.78 24.61
C GLU A 407 -12.90 0.09 25.29
N LYS A 408 -13.54 -0.88 24.63
CA LYS A 408 -14.65 -1.67 25.19
C LYS A 408 -14.27 -2.46 26.44
N THR A 409 -12.99 -2.73 26.66
CA THR A 409 -12.53 -3.43 27.88
C THR A 409 -12.60 -2.53 29.12
N GLY A 410 -12.54 -1.20 28.97
CA GLY A 410 -12.49 -0.24 30.07
C GLY A 410 -11.26 -0.33 30.97
N LYS A 411 -10.23 -1.10 30.58
CA LYS A 411 -9.06 -1.38 31.42
C LYS A 411 -7.97 -0.30 31.38
N TYR A 412 -7.87 0.42 30.27
CA TYR A 412 -6.72 1.26 29.93
C TYR A 412 -7.12 2.69 29.55
N ARG A 413 -6.14 3.58 29.47
CA ARG A 413 -6.33 4.96 28.98
C ARG A 413 -5.48 5.17 27.73
N SER A 414 -6.09 5.69 26.66
CA SER A 414 -5.38 5.98 25.41
C SER A 414 -4.61 7.29 25.48
N GLY A 415 -3.43 7.33 24.85
CA GLY A 415 -2.70 8.54 24.52
C GLY A 415 -3.13 9.17 23.18
N ALA A 416 -2.27 10.01 22.61
CA ALA A 416 -2.57 10.77 21.38
C ALA A 416 -2.90 9.89 20.15
N TRP A 417 -2.21 8.77 20.00
CA TRP A 417 -2.37 7.86 18.85
C TRP A 417 -3.21 6.62 19.15
N GLY A 418 -3.44 6.31 20.43
CA GLY A 418 -4.05 5.05 20.83
C GLY A 418 -3.51 4.56 22.18
N PHE A 419 -3.68 3.28 22.45
CA PHE A 419 -3.15 2.64 23.67
C PHE A 419 -1.64 2.45 23.60
N TYR A 420 -1.00 2.50 24.78
CA TYR A 420 0.45 2.36 24.91
C TYR A 420 0.88 0.89 24.78
N ASP A 421 2.16 0.66 24.50
CA ASP A 421 2.70 -0.66 24.14
C ASP A 421 2.49 -1.69 25.26
N GLY A 422 2.53 -1.25 26.53
CA GLY A 422 2.25 -2.10 27.67
C GLY A 422 0.83 -2.68 27.66
N ASP A 423 -0.15 -1.87 27.23
CA ASP A 423 -1.56 -2.25 27.17
C ASP A 423 -1.81 -3.15 25.95
N VAL A 424 -1.25 -2.78 24.79
CA VAL A 424 -1.39 -3.52 23.53
C VAL A 424 -0.78 -4.92 23.63
N LEU A 425 0.41 -5.03 24.22
CA LEU A 425 1.06 -6.33 24.43
C LEU A 425 0.38 -7.15 25.53
N GLU A 426 -0.29 -6.53 26.50
CA GLU A 426 -1.14 -7.23 27.45
C GLU A 426 -2.36 -7.85 26.78
N GLU A 427 -3.05 -7.09 25.92
CA GLU A 427 -4.19 -7.60 25.16
C GLU A 427 -3.77 -8.67 24.14
N LEU A 428 -2.60 -8.53 23.51
CA LEU A 428 -2.00 -9.60 22.71
C LEU A 428 -1.83 -10.88 23.54
N HIS A 429 -1.18 -10.80 24.70
CA HIS A 429 -0.98 -11.95 25.59
C HIS A 429 -2.31 -12.59 26.03
N SER A 430 -3.28 -11.77 26.46
CA SER A 430 -4.62 -12.21 26.87
C SER A 430 -5.35 -12.95 25.75
N THR A 431 -5.23 -12.45 24.52
CA THR A 431 -5.84 -13.04 23.32
C THR A 431 -5.21 -14.38 22.98
N ILE A 432 -3.88 -14.43 22.82
CA ILE A 432 -3.20 -15.66 22.37
C ILE A 432 -3.17 -16.75 23.44
N SER A 433 -3.29 -16.40 24.73
CA SER A 433 -3.42 -17.38 25.83
C SER A 433 -4.69 -18.22 25.72
N LYS A 434 -5.71 -17.74 25.02
CA LYS A 434 -7.01 -18.41 24.81
C LYS A 434 -7.17 -18.92 23.37
N ALA A 435 -6.21 -18.65 22.49
CA ALA A 435 -6.29 -18.99 21.08
C ALA A 435 -6.12 -20.49 20.83
N LYS A 436 -6.78 -20.98 19.79
CA LYS A 436 -6.59 -22.35 19.30
C LYS A 436 -5.23 -22.44 18.61
N GLN A 437 -4.41 -23.42 19.01
CA GLN A 437 -3.12 -23.69 18.36
C GLN A 437 -3.29 -24.60 17.13
N PRO A 438 -2.51 -24.41 16.04
CA PRO A 438 -1.53 -23.34 15.88
C PRO A 438 -2.19 -21.98 15.62
N PHE A 439 -1.61 -20.91 16.16
CA PHE A 439 -2.04 -19.53 15.89
C PHE A 439 -0.90 -18.67 15.34
N ALA A 440 -1.27 -17.63 14.61
CA ALA A 440 -0.39 -16.57 14.15
C ALA A 440 -0.95 -15.24 14.66
N ALA A 441 -0.19 -14.56 15.51
CA ALA A 441 -0.60 -13.28 16.07
C ALA A 441 0.44 -12.21 15.73
N VAL A 442 -0.03 -11.12 15.14
CA VAL A 442 0.79 -9.94 14.85
C VAL A 442 0.36 -8.81 15.77
N SER A 443 1.33 -8.06 16.28
CA SER A 443 1.08 -6.79 16.96
C SER A 443 1.95 -5.69 16.39
N LEU A 444 1.39 -4.49 16.25
CA LEU A 444 2.13 -3.27 15.91
C LEU A 444 2.13 -2.35 17.12
N THR A 445 3.31 -2.10 17.69
CA THR A 445 3.50 -1.14 18.78
C THR A 445 3.25 0.30 18.30
N LEU A 446 3.13 1.25 19.21
CA LEU A 446 2.69 2.61 18.87
C LEU A 446 3.36 3.72 19.71
N THR A 447 3.86 3.40 20.90
CA THR A 447 4.34 4.41 21.86
C THR A 447 5.53 5.20 21.33
N THR A 448 6.37 4.54 20.56
CA THR A 448 7.53 5.10 19.85
C THR A 448 7.13 5.85 18.57
N HIS A 449 5.95 6.47 18.52
CA HIS A 449 5.52 7.35 17.43
C HIS A 449 5.50 8.81 17.90
N TYR A 450 5.85 9.76 17.01
CA TYR A 450 5.77 11.20 17.32
C TYR A 450 4.35 11.58 17.78
N PRO A 451 4.12 12.31 18.89
CA PRO A 451 5.07 13.20 19.59
C PRO A 451 5.89 12.54 20.72
N TYR A 452 6.08 11.22 20.71
CA TYR A 452 6.90 10.47 21.65
C TYR A 452 6.50 10.69 23.12
N GLN A 453 5.29 10.24 23.45
CA GLN A 453 4.73 10.33 24.80
C GLN A 453 4.67 8.96 25.46
N VAL A 454 5.17 8.87 26.69
CA VAL A 454 4.93 7.72 27.58
C VAL A 454 3.64 7.96 28.38
N PRO A 455 2.98 6.91 28.93
CA PRO A 455 1.86 7.12 29.85
C PRO A 455 2.31 7.89 31.10
N GLU A 456 1.37 8.58 31.78
CA GLU A 456 1.65 9.30 33.04
C GLU A 456 2.26 8.40 34.13
N THR A 457 1.93 7.11 34.10
CA THR A 457 2.46 6.09 35.01
C THR A 457 3.84 5.55 34.59
N GLY A 458 4.30 5.91 33.39
CA GLY A 458 5.58 5.52 32.83
C GLY A 458 6.76 6.29 33.44
N LYS A 459 7.96 5.72 33.31
CA LYS A 459 9.20 6.37 33.73
C LYS A 459 9.79 7.16 32.57
N ASN A 460 10.31 8.35 32.86
CA ASN A 460 11.14 9.13 31.96
C ASN A 460 12.61 9.11 32.45
N PRO A 461 13.38 8.05 32.16
CA PRO A 461 14.76 7.93 32.63
C PRO A 461 15.72 8.97 32.02
N TYR A 462 15.33 9.62 30.92
CA TYR A 462 16.13 10.62 30.20
C TYR A 462 15.54 12.03 30.39
N PRO A 463 16.34 13.02 30.84
CA PRO A 463 15.85 14.36 31.12
C PRO A 463 15.60 15.18 29.84
N ASP A 464 14.65 16.10 29.88
CA ASP A 464 14.27 16.96 28.75
C ASP A 464 15.43 17.81 28.19
N THR A 465 16.48 18.04 28.98
CA THR A 465 17.70 18.74 28.56
C THR A 465 18.58 17.92 27.62
N MET A 466 18.38 16.60 27.58
CA MET A 466 19.09 15.71 26.67
C MET A 466 18.40 15.71 25.29
N LYS A 467 19.20 15.84 24.24
CA LYS A 467 18.72 15.74 22.85
C LYS A 467 18.06 14.37 22.63
N ASP A 468 16.89 14.36 21.98
CA ASP A 468 16.08 13.17 21.69
C ASP A 468 15.62 12.36 22.92
N SER A 469 15.61 12.98 24.10
CA SER A 469 15.13 12.34 25.34
C SER A 469 13.69 11.84 25.26
N ASP A 470 12.82 12.54 24.53
CA ASP A 470 11.44 12.15 24.23
C ASP A 470 11.40 10.76 23.55
N TYR A 471 12.17 10.60 22.47
CA TYR A 471 12.32 9.34 21.77
C TYR A 471 12.93 8.25 22.67
N PHE A 472 14.00 8.55 23.39
CA PHE A 472 14.64 7.57 24.28
C PHE A 472 13.73 7.10 25.42
N ASN A 473 12.91 7.98 25.98
CA ASN A 473 11.93 7.63 27.00
C ASN A 473 10.88 6.66 26.45
N THR A 474 10.34 6.93 25.25
CA THR A 474 9.38 6.01 24.61
C THR A 474 10.00 4.68 24.18
N TYR A 475 11.24 4.69 23.69
CA TYR A 475 12.00 3.48 23.35
C TYR A 475 12.19 2.60 24.59
N SER A 476 12.64 3.19 25.70
CA SER A 476 12.84 2.47 26.97
C SER A 476 11.52 1.91 27.53
N TYR A 477 10.41 2.66 27.43
CA TYR A 477 9.09 2.17 27.82
C TYR A 477 8.61 1.00 26.92
N SER A 478 8.86 1.09 25.62
CA SER A 478 8.54 0.03 24.66
C SER A 478 9.35 -1.25 24.97
N ASP A 479 10.64 -1.11 25.28
CA ASP A 479 11.49 -2.22 25.75
C ASP A 479 10.97 -2.86 27.04
N GLU A 480 10.59 -2.05 28.04
CA GLU A 480 10.00 -2.56 29.28
C GLU A 480 8.71 -3.35 29.00
N SER A 481 7.90 -2.87 28.05
CA SER A 481 6.65 -3.53 27.64
C SER A 481 6.92 -4.90 26.99
N ILE A 482 7.96 -5.01 26.15
CA ILE A 482 8.44 -6.28 25.59
C ILE A 482 8.91 -7.22 26.71
N GLY A 483 9.68 -6.70 27.68
CA GLY A 483 10.12 -7.46 28.85
C GLY A 483 8.95 -8.09 29.60
N ARG A 484 7.96 -7.28 29.98
CA ARG A 484 6.74 -7.74 30.68
C ARG A 484 5.96 -8.77 29.86
N PHE A 485 5.81 -8.55 28.55
CA PHE A 485 5.18 -9.51 27.65
C PHE A 485 5.91 -10.85 27.66
N MET A 486 7.24 -10.83 27.52
CA MET A 486 8.05 -12.06 27.48
C MET A 486 8.08 -12.78 28.84
N GLU A 487 8.05 -12.07 29.96
CA GLU A 487 7.93 -12.67 31.30
C GLU A 487 6.62 -13.44 31.46
N LYS A 488 5.50 -12.89 30.97
CA LYS A 488 4.20 -13.56 30.97
C LYS A 488 4.18 -14.71 29.98
N ALA A 489 4.69 -14.50 28.77
CA ALA A 489 4.79 -15.54 27.76
C ALA A 489 5.61 -16.73 28.28
N LYS A 490 6.78 -16.51 28.91
CA LYS A 490 7.62 -17.58 29.50
C LYS A 490 6.88 -18.47 30.51
N LYS A 491 5.83 -17.96 31.17
CA LYS A 491 5.01 -18.69 32.16
C LYS A 491 3.77 -19.36 31.53
N SER A 492 3.52 -19.13 30.25
CA SER A 492 2.34 -19.62 29.55
C SER A 492 2.54 -21.01 28.93
N PRO A 493 1.47 -21.82 28.75
CA PRO A 493 1.57 -23.12 28.10
C PRO A 493 2.01 -23.07 26.63
N TYR A 494 1.76 -21.97 25.92
CA TYR A 494 2.09 -21.86 24.49
C TYR A 494 3.60 -21.64 24.26
N PHE A 495 4.32 -21.09 25.24
CA PHE A 495 5.70 -20.60 25.09
C PHE A 495 6.66 -21.55 24.38
N ARG A 496 6.70 -22.81 24.82
CA ARG A 496 7.65 -23.81 24.32
C ARG A 496 7.45 -24.09 22.83
N ASN A 497 6.22 -23.96 22.33
CA ASN A 497 5.85 -24.19 20.93
C ASN A 497 5.65 -22.90 20.14
N THR A 498 6.23 -21.78 20.58
CA THR A 498 6.07 -20.48 19.91
C THR A 498 7.39 -19.97 19.37
N ILE A 499 7.32 -19.36 18.19
CA ILE A 499 8.38 -18.53 17.61
C ILE A 499 7.95 -17.08 17.79
N PHE A 500 8.75 -16.33 18.53
CA PHE A 500 8.60 -14.90 18.75
C PHE A 500 9.52 -14.17 17.77
N ILE A 501 8.98 -13.21 17.05
CA ILE A 501 9.68 -12.45 16.03
C ILE A 501 9.50 -10.97 16.37
N PHE A 502 10.60 -10.25 16.47
CA PHE A 502 10.59 -8.81 16.68
C PHE A 502 11.25 -8.15 15.49
N VAL A 503 10.55 -7.23 14.83
CA VAL A 503 11.03 -6.55 13.63
C VAL A 503 10.56 -5.11 13.66
N ALA A 504 11.44 -4.14 13.48
CA ALA A 504 10.95 -2.76 13.33
C ALA A 504 10.37 -2.52 11.94
N ASP A 505 9.44 -1.58 11.84
CA ASP A 505 8.82 -1.16 10.59
C ASP A 505 9.69 -0.13 9.85
N HIS A 506 10.28 0.83 10.56
CA HIS A 506 11.27 1.79 10.09
C HIS A 506 12.06 2.39 11.27
N THR A 507 12.98 3.31 10.97
CA THR A 507 13.76 4.06 11.97
C THR A 507 13.08 5.36 12.35
N HIS A 508 13.56 6.04 13.38
CA HIS A 508 12.99 7.33 13.82
C HIS A 508 13.38 8.54 12.94
N HIS A 509 14.32 8.38 12.01
CA HIS A 509 14.75 9.39 11.03
C HIS A 509 15.35 10.69 11.59
N ARG A 510 15.67 10.78 12.89
CA ARG A 510 16.32 11.97 13.47
C ARG A 510 17.84 11.80 13.51
N ASP A 511 18.55 12.71 12.85
CA ASP A 511 20.02 12.79 12.87
C ASP A 511 20.76 11.46 12.61
N LEU A 512 20.20 10.66 11.70
CA LEU A 512 20.76 9.39 11.26
C LEU A 512 21.57 9.57 9.99
N ASN A 513 22.70 8.88 9.92
CA ASN A 513 23.39 8.73 8.63
C ASN A 513 22.60 7.78 7.70
N PRO A 514 22.87 7.76 6.38
CA PRO A 514 22.08 6.96 5.43
C PRO A 514 21.96 5.47 5.80
N PHE A 515 23.05 4.87 6.32
CA PHE A 515 23.03 3.48 6.77
C PHE A 515 22.15 3.29 8.01
N GLU A 516 22.33 4.14 9.02
CA GLU A 516 21.56 4.10 10.26
C GLU A 516 20.06 4.33 10.01
N ASP A 517 19.71 5.18 9.04
CA ASP A 517 18.33 5.55 8.65
C ASP A 517 17.54 4.41 7.99
N ARG A 518 18.20 3.28 7.73
CA ARG A 518 17.57 2.06 7.23
C ARG A 518 17.80 0.87 8.15
N ASN A 519 18.77 0.93 9.06
CA ASN A 519 19.12 -0.18 9.93
C ASN A 519 18.14 -0.31 11.11
N ILE A 520 17.45 -1.44 11.15
CA ILE A 520 16.38 -1.73 12.09
C ILE A 520 16.62 -3.08 12.79
N PRO A 521 16.16 -3.28 14.04
CA PRO A 521 16.29 -4.56 14.70
C PRO A 521 15.45 -5.65 14.05
N PHE A 522 16.04 -6.84 13.94
CA PHE A 522 15.33 -8.09 13.65
C PHE A 522 15.85 -9.21 14.53
N LEU A 523 14.96 -9.79 15.32
CA LEU A 523 15.25 -10.84 16.29
C LEU A 523 14.23 -11.97 16.14
N ILE A 524 14.72 -13.20 16.04
CA ILE A 524 13.90 -14.40 16.11
C ILE A 524 14.27 -15.15 17.40
N TYR A 525 13.27 -15.43 18.22
CA TYR A 525 13.43 -16.14 19.49
C TYR A 525 12.48 -17.32 19.57
N SER A 526 13.01 -18.50 19.90
CA SER A 526 12.19 -19.65 20.25
C SER A 526 12.99 -20.59 21.14
N PRO A 527 12.45 -21.03 22.29
CA PRO A 527 13.17 -21.95 23.18
C PRO A 527 13.38 -23.35 22.55
N LYS A 528 12.59 -23.73 21.54
CA LYS A 528 12.66 -25.06 20.90
C LYS A 528 13.26 -25.01 19.49
N TYR A 529 12.99 -23.95 18.71
CA TYR A 529 13.18 -23.99 17.25
C TYR A 529 14.35 -23.16 16.73
N VAL A 530 14.90 -22.24 17.53
CA VAL A 530 15.90 -21.27 17.06
C VAL A 530 17.13 -21.36 17.96
N LYS A 531 18.30 -21.52 17.34
CA LYS A 531 19.57 -21.48 18.06
C LYS A 531 20.02 -20.03 18.25
N PRO A 532 20.48 -19.63 19.45
CA PRO A 532 21.02 -18.30 19.67
C PRO A 532 22.22 -18.00 18.76
N GLY A 533 22.38 -16.74 18.37
CA GLY A 533 23.56 -16.28 17.65
C GLY A 533 23.33 -15.04 16.81
N LEU A 534 24.43 -14.49 16.28
CA LEU A 534 24.39 -13.35 15.37
C LEU A 534 24.47 -13.83 13.92
N ASP A 535 23.71 -13.19 13.04
CA ASP A 535 23.80 -13.37 11.59
C ASP A 535 24.16 -12.05 10.90
N PRO A 536 25.43 -11.86 10.50
CA PRO A 536 25.90 -10.61 9.93
C PRO A 536 25.55 -10.46 8.45
N LYS A 537 24.78 -11.36 7.82
CA LYS A 537 24.38 -11.20 6.41
C LYS A 537 23.43 -10.02 6.24
N VAL A 538 23.61 -9.27 5.16
CA VAL A 538 22.66 -8.20 4.80
C VAL A 538 21.30 -8.83 4.48
N SER A 539 20.25 -8.29 5.10
CA SER A 539 18.89 -8.82 5.04
C SER A 539 17.86 -7.70 5.18
N SER A 540 16.60 -7.98 4.89
CA SER A 540 15.54 -6.98 4.86
C SER A 540 14.19 -7.52 5.30
N GLN A 541 13.22 -6.62 5.47
CA GLN A 541 11.83 -6.96 5.77
C GLN A 541 11.19 -7.94 4.76
N LEU A 542 11.67 -7.98 3.51
CA LEU A 542 11.18 -8.91 2.49
C LEU A 542 11.47 -10.37 2.86
N ASP A 543 12.52 -10.60 3.65
CA ASP A 543 13.00 -11.92 4.06
C ASP A 543 12.16 -12.53 5.20
N VAL A 544 11.26 -11.76 5.83
CA VAL A 544 10.50 -12.19 7.00
C VAL A 544 9.56 -13.35 6.67
N ILE A 545 8.73 -13.23 5.63
CA ILE A 545 7.78 -14.30 5.26
C ILE A 545 8.51 -15.60 4.91
N PRO A 546 9.48 -15.62 3.97
CA PRO A 546 10.20 -16.85 3.65
C PRO A 546 10.85 -17.51 4.87
N THR A 547 11.41 -16.71 5.78
CA THR A 547 12.02 -17.20 7.03
C THR A 547 10.99 -17.81 7.99
N ILE A 548 9.81 -17.19 8.13
CA ILE A 548 8.70 -17.75 8.90
C ILE A 548 8.27 -19.10 8.31
N LEU A 549 8.08 -19.17 6.99
CA LEU A 549 7.63 -20.38 6.33
C LEU A 549 8.66 -21.51 6.43
N GLY A 550 9.95 -21.20 6.35
CA GLY A 550 11.05 -22.14 6.61
C GLY A 550 10.99 -22.73 8.02
N LEU A 551 10.72 -21.89 9.03
CA LEU A 551 10.56 -22.34 10.42
C LEU A 551 9.27 -23.14 10.66
N VAL A 552 8.17 -22.78 9.99
CA VAL A 552 6.92 -23.54 9.99
C VAL A 552 7.17 -24.93 9.41
N GLY A 553 7.95 -25.02 8.33
CA GLY A 553 8.43 -26.27 7.76
C GLY A 553 7.35 -27.11 7.10
N LYS A 554 6.27 -26.48 6.60
CA LYS A 554 5.19 -27.12 5.85
C LYS A 554 5.23 -26.66 4.40
N LYS A 555 4.69 -27.51 3.52
CA LYS A 555 4.51 -27.20 2.11
C LYS A 555 3.42 -26.14 1.93
N VAL A 556 3.77 -24.99 1.35
CA VAL A 556 2.85 -23.88 1.07
C VAL A 556 3.36 -23.07 -0.13
N LYS A 557 2.43 -22.58 -0.95
CA LYS A 557 2.72 -21.64 -2.04
C LYS A 557 2.76 -20.22 -1.52
N PHE A 558 3.77 -19.44 -1.88
CA PHE A 558 3.92 -18.05 -1.45
C PHE A 558 4.61 -17.23 -2.55
N SER A 559 4.38 -15.91 -2.54
CA SER A 559 5.11 -14.95 -3.38
C SER A 559 5.74 -13.89 -2.49
N SER A 560 7.03 -13.63 -2.67
CA SER A 560 7.78 -12.63 -1.90
C SER A 560 9.05 -12.25 -2.66
N PHE A 561 9.58 -11.05 -2.43
CA PHE A 561 10.89 -10.58 -2.89
C PHE A 561 12.04 -10.88 -1.91
N GLY A 562 11.82 -11.72 -0.89
CA GLY A 562 12.87 -12.13 0.05
C GLY A 562 13.24 -13.60 -0.03
N ARG A 563 14.12 -14.01 0.88
CA ARG A 563 14.65 -15.38 1.04
C ARG A 563 14.63 -15.85 2.49
N ASP A 564 14.68 -17.16 2.70
CA ASP A 564 14.76 -17.75 4.04
C ASP A 564 16.16 -17.53 4.63
N LEU A 565 16.25 -16.72 5.68
CA LEU A 565 17.50 -16.37 6.35
C LEU A 565 18.10 -17.52 7.16
N LEU A 566 17.29 -18.52 7.50
CA LEU A 566 17.65 -19.68 8.33
C LEU A 566 17.77 -20.99 7.54
N SER A 567 17.66 -20.95 6.21
CA SER A 567 17.85 -22.14 5.38
C SER A 567 19.22 -22.76 5.65
N ASN A 568 19.22 -24.09 5.88
CA ASN A 568 20.40 -24.87 6.27
C ASN A 568 21.36 -25.18 5.10
N LEU A 569 21.06 -24.67 3.90
CA LEU A 569 21.82 -24.95 2.68
C LEU A 569 22.67 -23.75 2.27
N PRO A 570 23.71 -23.92 1.43
CA PRO A 570 24.67 -22.87 1.15
C PRO A 570 23.99 -21.62 0.56
N GLN A 571 23.95 -20.54 1.34
CA GLN A 571 23.45 -19.24 0.91
C GLN A 571 24.60 -18.41 0.31
N PRO A 572 24.31 -17.40 -0.54
CA PRO A 572 25.29 -16.39 -0.92
C PRO A 572 25.94 -15.79 0.34
N LYS A 573 27.28 -15.66 0.33
CA LYS A 573 28.04 -15.32 1.55
C LYS A 573 27.69 -13.95 2.16
N THR A 574 27.11 -13.02 1.40
CA THR A 574 27.06 -11.59 1.77
C THR A 574 25.66 -11.05 2.06
N GLY A 575 24.60 -11.67 1.54
CA GLY A 575 23.24 -11.12 1.61
C GLY A 575 23.07 -9.79 0.86
N SER A 576 21.85 -9.27 0.83
CA SER A 576 21.44 -8.07 0.08
C SER A 576 20.10 -7.52 0.61
N SER A 577 19.84 -6.23 0.37
CA SER A 577 18.59 -5.56 0.72
C SER A 577 18.22 -4.50 -0.31
N TYR A 578 16.97 -4.52 -0.77
CA TYR A 578 16.37 -3.49 -1.60
C TYR A 578 15.52 -2.55 -0.72
N PHE A 579 15.53 -1.26 -1.05
CA PHE A 579 14.61 -0.30 -0.45
C PHE A 579 14.12 0.74 -1.45
N ALA A 580 12.93 1.28 -1.19
CA ALA A 580 12.33 2.38 -1.93
C ALA A 580 11.57 3.30 -0.98
N PHE A 581 11.82 4.60 -1.08
CA PHE A 581 11.09 5.62 -0.33
C PHE A 581 11.20 6.97 -1.02
N SER A 582 10.18 7.83 -0.85
CA SER A 582 10.17 9.17 -1.46
C SER A 582 10.53 9.06 -2.96
N SER A 583 11.55 9.76 -3.45
CA SER A 583 12.05 9.69 -4.82
C SER A 583 13.37 8.92 -4.95
N VAL A 584 13.55 7.85 -4.16
CA VAL A 584 14.79 7.05 -4.12
C VAL A 584 14.49 5.56 -4.17
N ILE A 585 15.29 4.83 -4.94
CA ILE A 585 15.52 3.40 -4.79
C ILE A 585 16.95 3.15 -4.33
N GLY A 586 17.19 2.02 -3.68
CA GLY A 586 18.54 1.66 -3.27
C GLY A 586 18.78 0.17 -3.09
N TRP A 587 20.06 -0.15 -2.97
CA TRP A 587 20.57 -1.49 -2.82
C TRP A 587 21.69 -1.50 -1.78
N ILE A 588 21.57 -2.38 -0.80
CA ILE A 588 22.56 -2.59 0.26
C ILE A 588 23.10 -3.99 0.09
N GLU A 589 24.41 -4.10 -0.12
CA GLU A 589 25.10 -5.39 -0.25
C GLU A 589 26.57 -5.21 0.12
N LYS A 590 27.19 -6.26 0.69
CA LYS A 590 28.59 -6.22 1.18
C LYS A 590 28.79 -5.00 2.06
N ASP A 591 29.66 -4.06 1.71
CA ASP A 591 30.00 -2.91 2.53
C ASP A 591 29.58 -1.57 1.90
N TYR A 592 28.58 -1.57 1.02
CA TYR A 592 28.06 -0.36 0.39
C TYR A 592 26.53 -0.31 0.32
N ALA A 593 25.97 0.88 0.55
CA ALA A 593 24.57 1.21 0.32
C ALA A 593 24.46 2.22 -0.84
N LEU A 594 23.87 1.81 -1.95
CA LEU A 594 23.59 2.66 -3.11
C LEU A 594 22.24 3.39 -2.92
N TYR A 595 22.24 4.69 -3.21
CA TYR A 595 21.07 5.54 -3.30
C TYR A 595 20.98 6.10 -4.72
N ARG A 596 19.88 5.79 -5.42
CA ARG A 596 19.59 6.27 -6.77
C ARG A 596 18.27 7.02 -6.75
N SER A 597 18.28 8.30 -7.10
CA SER A 597 17.05 9.06 -7.24
C SER A 597 16.25 8.61 -8.47
N THR A 598 14.93 8.62 -8.32
CA THR A 598 13.95 8.37 -9.38
C THR A 598 13.40 9.66 -9.98
N GLU A 599 13.94 10.82 -9.61
CA GLU A 599 13.49 12.13 -10.10
C GLU A 599 14.64 13.11 -10.39
N GLY A 600 15.85 12.84 -9.88
CA GLY A 600 17.00 13.70 -10.03
C GLY A 600 18.29 12.93 -10.30
N GLU A 601 19.41 13.65 -10.19
CA GLU A 601 20.74 13.15 -10.56
C GLU A 601 21.42 12.33 -9.46
N LEU A 602 20.85 12.26 -8.25
CA LEU A 602 21.45 11.54 -7.13
C LEU A 602 21.74 10.09 -7.53
N ARG A 603 23.01 9.73 -7.41
CA ARG A 603 23.56 8.39 -7.65
C ARG A 603 24.82 8.24 -6.81
N GLU A 604 24.66 7.82 -5.56
CA GLU A 604 25.74 7.78 -4.58
C GLU A 604 25.78 6.45 -3.86
N ALA A 605 26.98 5.96 -3.60
CA ALA A 605 27.19 4.78 -2.76
C ALA A 605 27.98 5.19 -1.51
N TYR A 606 27.43 4.84 -0.35
CA TYR A 606 28.03 5.11 0.95
C TYR A 606 28.62 3.82 1.54
N PRO A 607 29.83 3.88 2.13
CA PRO A 607 30.44 2.72 2.76
C PRO A 607 29.72 2.33 4.08
N MET A 608 29.87 1.06 4.47
CA MET A 608 29.41 0.49 5.73
C MET A 608 30.63 -0.12 6.47
N PRO A 609 31.00 0.34 7.69
CA PRO A 609 30.36 1.40 8.47
C PRO A 609 30.51 2.78 7.81
N TRP A 610 29.58 3.68 8.14
CA TRP A 610 29.50 5.00 7.53
C TRP A 610 30.76 5.85 7.79
N SER A 611 31.13 6.65 6.79
CA SER A 611 32.26 7.60 6.83
C SER A 611 31.86 8.89 6.12
N GLU A 612 32.04 10.03 6.78
CA GLU A 612 31.78 11.36 6.20
C GLU A 612 32.62 11.59 4.93
N ASN A 613 32.01 12.21 3.90
CA ASN A 613 32.64 12.76 2.70
C ASN A 613 33.19 11.80 1.61
N LYS A 614 32.64 10.59 1.45
CA LYS A 614 33.00 9.78 0.26
C LYS A 614 31.80 9.08 -0.35
N SER A 615 31.02 9.78 -1.17
CA SER A 615 30.29 9.10 -2.25
C SER A 615 31.31 8.37 -3.11
N LYS A 616 31.14 7.06 -3.28
CA LYS A 616 32.15 6.22 -3.92
C LYS A 616 31.84 5.86 -5.36
N CYS A 617 30.68 6.19 -5.92
CA CYS A 617 30.33 5.67 -7.24
C CYS A 617 31.31 6.02 -8.36
N ALA A 618 32.02 7.15 -8.28
CA ALA A 618 33.11 7.46 -9.22
C ALA A 618 34.30 6.47 -9.11
N SER A 619 34.59 5.98 -7.90
CA SER A 619 35.71 5.07 -7.60
C SER A 619 35.35 3.57 -7.56
N ILE A 620 34.06 3.22 -7.44
CA ILE A 620 33.57 1.82 -7.45
C ILE A 620 32.50 1.63 -8.54
N LYS A 621 32.79 2.14 -9.74
CA LYS A 621 31.80 2.24 -10.82
C LYS A 621 31.09 0.92 -11.10
N GLU A 622 31.84 -0.17 -11.25
CA GLU A 622 31.27 -1.51 -11.52
C GLU A 622 30.30 -1.97 -10.43
N THR A 623 30.66 -1.76 -9.15
CA THR A 623 29.78 -2.08 -8.02
C THR A 623 28.53 -1.22 -8.00
N CYS A 624 28.63 0.09 -8.27
CA CYS A 624 27.46 0.94 -8.37
C CYS A 624 26.56 0.58 -9.56
N ASP A 625 27.15 0.23 -10.71
CA ASP A 625 26.42 -0.20 -11.90
C ASP A 625 25.67 -1.52 -11.61
N GLU A 626 26.31 -2.48 -10.92
CA GLU A 626 25.68 -3.73 -10.49
C GLU A 626 24.54 -3.48 -9.50
N TYR A 627 24.78 -2.66 -8.46
CA TYR A 627 23.78 -2.39 -7.41
C TYR A 627 22.58 -1.63 -7.98
N GLU A 628 22.83 -0.69 -8.90
CA GLU A 628 21.78 0.04 -9.59
C GLU A 628 20.98 -0.91 -10.49
N ARG A 629 21.64 -1.83 -11.19
CA ARG A 629 20.97 -2.85 -12.00
C ARG A 629 20.05 -3.74 -11.16
N LYS A 630 20.50 -4.19 -9.98
CA LYS A 630 19.68 -4.97 -9.05
C LYS A 630 18.50 -4.15 -8.49
N ALA A 631 18.74 -2.90 -8.07
CA ALA A 631 17.68 -2.00 -7.62
C ALA A 631 16.62 -1.74 -8.70
N LYS A 632 17.06 -1.54 -9.96
CA LYS A 632 16.16 -1.40 -11.12
C LYS A 632 15.33 -2.65 -11.33
N ALA A 633 15.93 -3.84 -11.25
CA ALA A 633 15.19 -5.09 -11.42
C ALA A 633 14.06 -5.24 -10.38
N PHE A 634 14.34 -4.95 -9.10
CA PHE A 634 13.33 -4.97 -8.04
C PHE A 634 12.24 -3.91 -8.25
N LEU A 635 12.62 -2.68 -8.61
CA LEU A 635 11.66 -1.62 -8.93
C LEU A 635 10.73 -2.00 -10.08
N ASN A 636 11.30 -2.41 -11.23
CA ASN A 636 10.54 -2.71 -12.44
C ASN A 636 9.65 -3.93 -12.23
N LEU A 637 10.15 -5.00 -11.60
CA LEU A 637 9.32 -6.17 -11.35
C LEU A 637 8.21 -5.88 -10.34
N SER A 638 8.49 -5.17 -9.23
CA SER A 638 7.44 -4.82 -8.26
C SER A 638 6.35 -3.97 -8.92
N TYR A 639 6.75 -2.94 -9.69
CA TYR A 639 5.84 -2.07 -10.42
C TYR A 639 4.98 -2.84 -11.44
N GLU A 640 5.60 -3.72 -12.23
CA GLU A 640 4.92 -4.60 -13.18
C GLU A 640 3.88 -5.48 -12.46
N LEU A 641 4.28 -6.23 -11.43
CA LEU A 641 3.39 -7.18 -10.77
C LEU A 641 2.21 -6.50 -10.06
N LEU A 642 2.43 -5.32 -9.46
CA LEU A 642 1.37 -4.49 -8.89
C LEU A 642 0.41 -3.95 -9.95
N ASN A 643 0.92 -3.62 -11.13
CA ASN A 643 0.11 -3.09 -12.23
C ASN A 643 -0.54 -4.19 -13.08
N THR A 644 -0.07 -5.44 -13.05
CA THR A 644 -0.71 -6.53 -13.78
C THR A 644 -1.49 -7.48 -12.86
N ASN A 645 -1.51 -7.21 -11.55
CA ASN A 645 -2.09 -8.09 -10.53
C ASN A 645 -1.53 -9.52 -10.58
N ARG A 646 -0.21 -9.66 -10.83
CA ARG A 646 0.48 -10.97 -10.97
C ARG A 646 1.38 -11.31 -9.78
N ILE A 647 1.04 -10.80 -8.59
CA ILE A 647 1.78 -11.08 -7.36
C ILE A 647 1.48 -12.50 -6.88
N PHE A 648 0.21 -12.87 -6.74
CA PHE A 648 -0.23 -14.17 -6.25
C PHE A 648 -1.48 -14.63 -7.02
N PRO A 649 -1.62 -15.93 -7.36
CA PRO A 649 -2.75 -16.44 -8.14
C PRO A 649 -4.06 -16.39 -7.37
N GLU A 650 -5.16 -16.08 -8.07
CA GLU A 650 -6.53 -16.14 -7.52
C GLU A 650 -6.84 -17.57 -7.01
N LYS A 651 -7.72 -17.66 -6.01
CA LYS A 651 -8.10 -18.93 -5.36
C LYS A 651 -9.12 -19.73 -6.15
#